data_AF-A0A2B4S3D5-F1
#
_entry.id   AF-A0A2B4S3D5-F1
#
_cell.length_a   1.000
_cell.length_b   1.000
_cell.length_c   1.000
_cell.angle_alpha   90.00
_cell.angle_beta   90.00
_cell.angle_gamma   90.00
#
_symmetry.space_group_name_H-M   'P 1'
#
loop_
_entity.id
_entity.type
_entity.pdbx_description
1 polymer ?
#
loop_
_entity_poly.entity_id
_entity_poly.type
_entity_poly.pdbx_seq_one_letter_code
_entity_poly.pdbx_strand_id
1 'polypeptide(L)'
;MSIDRKSTAKVDYLKEIEKQIQKRWAENKTFEVDSLPPGSPDPKKEKFFCTFPYPYMNGRLHLGHTFTISKFATGYERLKGKRCLFPFGLHCTGMPIKACADKLKREMADFGFPPKFPEKVEKEESKQMKSKIAAKTGGLEYQWQIMQSIGLSDEEIRKFAEADYWLHYFPPLAKSDLQSMGLKVDWRRSFITTHVNPYYDSFVRWHFWTLKDGGNIKFGKRYTIFSPKDGQPCMDHDRQTGEGVAPQEYTGIKMKICEPFKGKLSALSGKNVFLLAATLRPETMYGQTNCWVQPDIKYIAFETNIENEIYISTRRGARNMSYQGFTPKEGVVNILLELTGQDIMGIPLDAPLTHHKVVYTLPMLTIKEDKDSTVLLNLKAFRQKYGITDEMVLPYEPIPIIRVPGYGDLCAVKACDDLKIKSQNDKDLLVEAKELTYKKAFYEGTIIVGEYAGHKVQDVKKLVQKKMLDSGEARIYMEPERKVISRSADECVVALCDQCYLYTHRSCSDEIQTTHLIDNEKPLTCAYAEETRRNFEATLDWIQEHACSWSYGLGTRLPWDEQYLIESLSDSTIYNAYYTVAHLLQEGSFDGSAGGPLGIRAEQITREVWDYVFFKDAPFPKTDISMDKLNDLFAE
;
A
#
# COMPACT_ATOMS: atom_id res chain seq x y z
N MET A 1 -34.62 -18.33 -35.87
CA MET A 1 -34.71 -19.63 -35.16
C MET A 1 -34.62 -19.35 -33.67
N SER A 2 -35.73 -19.50 -32.93
CA SER A 2 -35.72 -19.37 -31.48
C SER A 2 -34.95 -20.53 -30.88
N ILE A 3 -33.93 -20.24 -30.08
CA ILE A 3 -33.27 -21.26 -29.26
C ILE A 3 -34.31 -21.70 -28.22
N ASP A 4 -34.85 -22.90 -28.42
CA ASP A 4 -35.81 -23.53 -27.52
C ASP A 4 -35.16 -23.67 -26.14
N ARG A 5 -35.68 -22.94 -25.14
CA ARG A 5 -35.12 -22.95 -23.78
C ARG A 5 -35.33 -24.35 -23.20
N LYS A 6 -34.25 -25.07 -22.92
CA LYS A 6 -34.30 -26.35 -22.17
C LYS A 6 -35.11 -26.18 -20.88
N SER A 7 -35.99 -27.13 -20.57
CA SER A 7 -36.82 -27.15 -19.35
C SER A 7 -35.98 -26.92 -18.07
N THR A 8 -36.38 -25.94 -17.25
CA THR A 8 -35.75 -25.61 -15.95
C THR A 8 -36.20 -26.53 -14.81
N ALA A 9 -37.17 -27.42 -15.07
CA ALA A 9 -37.85 -28.21 -14.04
C ALA A 9 -36.91 -29.01 -13.13
N LYS A 10 -35.78 -29.52 -13.65
CA LYS A 10 -34.77 -30.23 -12.83
C LYS A 10 -34.07 -29.31 -11.83
N VAL A 11 -33.76 -28.09 -12.23
CA VAL A 11 -33.13 -27.09 -11.36
C VAL A 11 -34.13 -26.63 -10.30
N ASP A 12 -35.38 -26.41 -10.71
CA ASP A 12 -36.44 -25.98 -9.80
C ASP A 12 -36.76 -27.07 -8.75
N TYR A 13 -36.75 -28.34 -9.16
CA TYR A 13 -36.87 -29.48 -8.26
C TYR A 13 -35.76 -29.54 -7.21
N LEU A 14 -34.48 -29.34 -7.61
CA LEU A 14 -33.37 -29.31 -6.67
C LEU A 14 -33.47 -28.15 -5.68
N LYS A 15 -33.83 -26.96 -6.16
CA LYS A 15 -34.04 -25.77 -5.32
C LYS A 15 -35.13 -25.97 -4.26
N GLU A 16 -36.18 -26.71 -4.60
CA GLU A 16 -37.25 -27.02 -3.65
C GLU A 16 -36.75 -27.95 -2.54
N ILE A 17 -35.99 -29.00 -2.89
CA ILE A 17 -35.35 -29.87 -1.90
C ILE A 17 -34.37 -29.08 -1.01
N GLU A 18 -33.54 -28.23 -1.62
CA GLU A 18 -32.58 -27.38 -0.89
C GLU A 18 -33.27 -26.55 0.18
N LYS A 19 -34.35 -25.83 -0.17
CA LYS A 19 -35.13 -25.02 0.77
C LYS A 19 -35.70 -25.84 1.92
N GLN A 20 -36.29 -26.99 1.63
CA GLN A 20 -36.88 -27.86 2.64
C GLN A 20 -35.83 -28.38 3.64
N ILE A 21 -34.67 -28.81 3.12
CA ILE A 21 -33.57 -29.33 3.94
C ILE A 21 -32.88 -28.21 4.74
N GLN A 22 -32.67 -27.04 4.15
CA GLN A 22 -32.11 -25.87 4.83
C GLN A 22 -33.00 -25.43 5.99
N LYS A 23 -34.32 -25.38 5.78
CA LYS A 23 -35.29 -25.10 6.84
C LYS A 23 -35.16 -26.12 7.98
N ARG A 24 -35.10 -27.41 7.66
CA ARG A 24 -34.90 -28.47 8.65
C ARG A 24 -33.59 -28.33 9.43
N TRP A 25 -32.50 -27.93 8.78
CA TRP A 25 -31.23 -27.72 9.48
C TRP A 25 -31.28 -26.53 10.43
N ALA A 26 -31.93 -25.43 10.03
CA ALA A 26 -32.11 -24.25 10.85
C ALA A 26 -32.99 -24.54 12.08
N GLU A 27 -34.15 -25.17 11.89
CA GLU A 27 -35.07 -25.53 12.98
C GLU A 27 -34.43 -26.47 14.01
N ASN A 28 -33.62 -27.43 13.53
CA ASN A 28 -32.92 -28.37 14.40
C ASN A 28 -31.58 -27.83 14.94
N LYS A 29 -31.20 -26.59 14.62
CA LYS A 29 -29.91 -25.98 15.02
C LYS A 29 -28.72 -26.90 14.71
N THR A 30 -28.77 -27.58 13.56
CA THR A 30 -27.92 -28.77 13.27
C THR A 30 -26.42 -28.48 13.29
N PHE A 31 -26.03 -27.23 13.07
CA PHE A 31 -24.63 -26.79 12.99
C PHE A 31 -24.22 -25.86 14.14
N GLU A 32 -25.10 -25.64 15.13
CA GLU A 32 -24.73 -24.97 16.37
C GLU A 32 -23.91 -25.94 17.23
N VAL A 33 -22.69 -25.55 17.59
CA VAL A 33 -21.75 -26.41 18.32
C VAL A 33 -21.19 -25.66 19.51
N ASP A 34 -21.32 -26.26 20.69
CA ASP A 34 -20.72 -25.77 21.93
C ASP A 34 -19.50 -26.64 22.33
N SER A 35 -18.57 -26.05 23.07
CA SER A 35 -17.42 -26.77 23.63
C SER A 35 -17.88 -27.80 24.67
N LEU A 36 -17.06 -28.82 24.91
CA LEU A 36 -17.29 -29.73 26.03
C LEU A 36 -16.81 -29.07 27.32
N PRO A 37 -17.46 -29.32 28.47
CA PRO A 37 -16.89 -29.00 29.76
C PRO A 37 -15.51 -29.67 29.94
N PRO A 38 -14.54 -28.99 30.56
CA PRO A 38 -13.23 -29.57 30.87
C PRO A 38 -13.36 -30.93 31.57
N GLY A 39 -12.61 -31.93 31.11
CA GLY A 39 -12.61 -33.28 31.71
C GLY A 39 -13.70 -34.26 31.22
N SER A 40 -14.53 -33.88 30.24
CA SER A 40 -15.58 -34.77 29.70
C SER A 40 -15.01 -36.00 28.96
N PRO A 41 -15.45 -37.25 29.26
CA PRO A 41 -14.83 -38.48 28.73
C PRO A 41 -15.29 -38.92 27.32
N ASP A 42 -16.01 -38.10 26.55
CA ASP A 42 -16.63 -38.50 25.27
C ASP A 42 -15.60 -38.94 24.21
N PRO A 43 -15.66 -40.17 23.64
CA PRO A 43 -14.77 -40.67 22.58
C PRO A 43 -14.87 -39.94 21.22
N LYS A 44 -15.80 -38.99 20.99
CA LYS A 44 -15.81 -38.07 19.82
C LYS A 44 -14.77 -36.93 19.94
N LYS A 45 -13.56 -37.27 20.39
CA LYS A 45 -12.56 -36.37 21.00
C LYS A 45 -11.90 -35.35 20.06
N GLU A 46 -11.89 -35.59 18.76
CA GLU A 46 -11.10 -34.72 17.87
C GLU A 46 -11.92 -33.50 17.42
N LYS A 47 -11.52 -32.31 17.87
CA LYS A 47 -12.04 -31.03 17.37
C LYS A 47 -11.51 -30.76 15.96
N PHE A 48 -12.37 -30.27 15.08
CA PHE A 48 -12.00 -29.76 13.78
C PHE A 48 -12.50 -28.32 13.63
N PHE A 49 -11.59 -27.36 13.70
CA PHE A 49 -11.90 -25.95 13.56
C PHE A 49 -11.40 -25.46 12.20
N CYS A 50 -12.31 -25.05 11.34
CA CYS A 50 -12.01 -24.50 10.02
C CYS A 50 -12.49 -23.06 9.96
N THR A 51 -11.68 -22.18 9.38
CA THR A 51 -11.98 -20.76 9.20
C THR A 51 -11.82 -20.36 7.75
N PHE A 52 -12.71 -19.52 7.27
CA PHE A 52 -12.55 -18.80 6.01
C PHE A 52 -12.17 -17.35 6.35
N PRO A 53 -11.14 -16.75 5.70
CA PRO A 53 -10.87 -15.33 5.82
C PRO A 53 -12.13 -14.53 5.52
N TYR A 54 -12.70 -13.92 6.56
CA TYR A 54 -13.94 -13.16 6.44
C TYR A 54 -13.89 -12.13 5.29
N PRO A 55 -14.88 -12.15 4.38
CA PRO A 55 -14.84 -11.30 3.20
C PRO A 55 -15.21 -9.84 3.53
N TYR A 56 -14.72 -8.90 2.73
CA TYR A 56 -15.10 -7.49 2.84
C TYR A 56 -16.57 -7.26 2.48
N MET A 57 -17.25 -6.41 3.25
CA MET A 57 -18.69 -6.10 3.13
C MET A 57 -18.99 -4.86 2.28
N ASN A 58 -18.18 -4.59 1.26
CA ASN A 58 -18.40 -3.51 0.29
C ASN A 58 -19.26 -3.93 -0.91
N GLY A 59 -19.93 -5.08 -0.83
CA GLY A 59 -20.77 -5.63 -1.90
C GLY A 59 -21.25 -7.05 -1.59
N ARG A 60 -21.94 -7.68 -2.56
CA ARG A 60 -22.30 -9.11 -2.47
C ARG A 60 -21.11 -10.02 -2.74
N LEU A 61 -21.15 -11.22 -2.16
CA LEU A 61 -20.13 -12.23 -2.39
C LEU A 61 -20.22 -12.77 -3.83
N HIS A 62 -19.12 -12.69 -4.58
CA HIS A 62 -19.01 -13.26 -5.91
C HIS A 62 -18.56 -14.74 -5.90
N LEU A 63 -18.69 -15.41 -7.06
CA LEU A 63 -18.38 -16.83 -7.25
C LEU A 63 -16.96 -17.23 -6.81
N GLY A 64 -15.97 -16.35 -6.96
CA GLY A 64 -14.61 -16.58 -6.47
C GLY A 64 -14.53 -16.86 -4.96
N HIS A 65 -15.36 -16.22 -4.13
CA HIS A 65 -15.42 -16.53 -2.70
C HIS A 65 -15.97 -17.94 -2.49
N THR A 66 -17.07 -18.27 -3.18
CA THR A 66 -17.73 -19.57 -3.04
C THR A 66 -16.86 -20.73 -3.51
N PHE A 67 -15.97 -20.52 -4.48
CA PHE A 67 -15.02 -21.55 -4.95
C PHE A 67 -14.04 -21.98 -3.83
N THR A 68 -13.59 -21.04 -3.01
CA THR A 68 -12.71 -21.36 -1.88
C THR A 68 -13.50 -21.98 -0.73
N ILE A 69 -14.69 -21.44 -0.43
CA ILE A 69 -15.57 -21.95 0.63
C ILE A 69 -16.05 -23.38 0.34
N SER A 70 -16.26 -23.74 -0.93
CA SER A 70 -16.73 -25.07 -1.33
C SER A 70 -15.70 -26.19 -1.16
N LYS A 71 -14.49 -25.91 -0.64
CA LYS A 71 -13.52 -26.93 -0.27
C LYS A 71 -14.04 -27.70 0.95
N PHE A 72 -14.73 -28.82 0.70
CA PHE A 72 -15.68 -29.55 1.56
C PHE A 72 -15.18 -30.14 2.90
N ALA A 73 -14.16 -29.57 3.56
CA ALA A 73 -13.50 -30.16 4.72
C ALA A 73 -14.44 -30.44 5.91
N THR A 74 -15.22 -29.45 6.35
CA THR A 74 -16.13 -29.56 7.52
C THR A 74 -17.18 -30.66 7.33
N GLY A 75 -17.70 -30.84 6.11
CA GLY A 75 -18.67 -31.89 5.82
C GLY A 75 -18.07 -33.29 5.92
N TYR A 76 -16.87 -33.47 5.36
CA TYR A 76 -16.12 -34.73 5.39
C TYR A 76 -15.66 -35.11 6.80
N GLU A 77 -15.08 -34.16 7.55
CA GLU A 77 -14.58 -34.44 8.90
C GLU A 77 -15.72 -34.75 9.88
N ARG A 78 -16.93 -34.18 9.66
CA ARG A 78 -18.11 -34.57 10.43
C ARG A 78 -18.54 -36.02 10.17
N LEU A 79 -18.40 -36.52 8.94
CA LEU A 79 -18.65 -37.93 8.63
C LEU A 79 -17.61 -38.86 9.27
N LYS A 80 -16.38 -38.38 9.48
CA LYS A 80 -15.35 -39.07 10.26
C LYS A 80 -15.57 -39.02 11.77
N GLY A 81 -16.67 -38.43 12.23
CA GLY A 81 -17.03 -38.36 13.64
C GLY A 81 -16.39 -37.20 14.41
N LYS A 82 -15.66 -36.30 13.75
CA LYS A 82 -15.05 -35.12 14.41
C LYS A 82 -16.10 -34.09 14.79
N ARG A 83 -15.86 -33.38 15.90
CA ARG A 83 -16.67 -32.21 16.30
C ARG A 83 -16.21 -31.01 15.49
N CYS A 84 -16.98 -30.64 14.48
CA CYS A 84 -16.59 -29.63 13.51
C CYS A 84 -17.19 -28.26 13.85
N LEU A 85 -16.36 -27.24 13.99
CA LEU A 85 -16.75 -25.84 14.06
C LEU A 85 -16.34 -25.13 12.77
N PHE A 86 -17.32 -24.52 12.10
CA PHE A 86 -17.08 -23.60 10.98
C PHE A 86 -17.87 -22.31 11.22
N PRO A 87 -17.27 -21.26 11.78
CA PRO A 87 -17.91 -19.97 11.98
C PRO A 87 -17.64 -19.05 10.78
N PHE A 88 -18.37 -17.94 10.70
CA PHE A 88 -18.24 -17.00 9.59
C PHE A 88 -18.48 -15.55 10.04
N GLY A 89 -17.43 -14.74 10.01
CA GLY A 89 -17.43 -13.31 10.29
C GLY A 89 -17.48 -12.49 9.01
N LEU A 90 -17.66 -11.18 9.14
CA LEU A 90 -17.94 -10.27 8.02
C LEU A 90 -17.09 -9.00 8.18
N HIS A 91 -16.12 -8.81 7.29
CA HIS A 91 -15.07 -7.81 7.46
C HIS A 91 -15.55 -6.43 6.97
N CYS A 92 -15.63 -5.47 7.89
CA CYS A 92 -16.06 -4.10 7.61
C CYS A 92 -14.97 -3.05 7.88
N THR A 93 -13.88 -3.43 8.55
CA THR A 93 -12.70 -2.58 8.79
C THR A 93 -12.06 -2.22 7.45
N GLY A 94 -11.52 -1.02 7.36
CA GLY A 94 -10.75 -0.53 6.22
C GLY A 94 -11.43 0.62 5.47
N MET A 95 -10.77 1.01 4.40
CA MET A 95 -11.14 2.17 3.58
C MET A 95 -12.19 1.91 2.49
N PRO A 96 -12.33 0.70 1.86
CA PRO A 96 -13.18 0.54 0.68
C PRO A 96 -14.63 0.99 0.87
N ILE A 97 -15.25 0.65 2.01
CA ILE A 97 -16.64 1.01 2.31
C ILE A 97 -16.79 2.53 2.40
N LYS A 98 -15.95 3.17 3.22
CA LYS A 98 -15.98 4.63 3.42
C LYS A 98 -15.68 5.39 2.13
N ALA A 99 -14.73 4.92 1.34
CA ALA A 99 -14.41 5.49 0.03
C ALA A 99 -15.59 5.40 -0.95
N CYS A 100 -16.30 4.27 -1.03
CA CYS A 100 -17.49 4.12 -1.85
C CYS A 100 -18.64 5.03 -1.37
N ALA A 101 -18.84 5.16 -0.05
CA ALA A 101 -19.85 6.03 0.53
C ALA A 101 -19.58 7.52 0.21
N ASP A 102 -18.34 7.97 0.41
CA ASP A 102 -17.94 9.34 0.10
C ASP A 102 -18.00 9.62 -1.41
N LYS A 103 -17.73 8.62 -2.27
CA LYS A 103 -17.92 8.74 -3.72
C LYS A 103 -19.40 8.95 -4.09
N LEU A 104 -20.33 8.22 -3.49
CA LEU A 104 -21.77 8.44 -3.69
C LEU A 104 -22.19 9.84 -3.21
N LYS A 105 -21.69 10.28 -2.04
CA LYS A 105 -21.96 11.61 -1.50
C LYS A 105 -21.51 12.72 -2.46
N ARG A 106 -20.33 12.57 -3.06
CA ARG A 106 -19.80 13.50 -4.07
C ARG A 106 -20.59 13.45 -5.37
N GLU A 107 -20.88 12.27 -5.90
CA GLU A 107 -21.67 12.14 -7.14
C GLU A 107 -23.05 12.81 -7.00
N MET A 108 -23.70 12.69 -5.84
CA MET A 108 -24.95 13.41 -5.58
C MET A 108 -24.76 14.93 -5.45
N ALA A 109 -23.66 15.38 -4.85
CA ALA A 109 -23.36 16.81 -4.72
C ALA A 109 -23.03 17.46 -6.07
N ASP A 110 -22.27 16.76 -6.92
CA ASP A 110 -21.77 17.29 -8.19
C ASP A 110 -22.80 17.16 -9.32
N PHE A 111 -23.60 16.09 -9.33
CA PHE A 111 -24.52 15.77 -10.44
C PHE A 111 -26.01 15.74 -10.08
N GLY A 112 -26.36 16.01 -8.81
CA GLY A 112 -27.73 16.02 -8.30
C GLY A 112 -28.25 14.63 -7.89
N PHE A 113 -29.56 14.55 -7.60
CA PHE A 113 -30.24 13.31 -7.21
C PHE A 113 -31.56 13.12 -7.99
N PRO A 114 -31.73 12.03 -8.75
CA PRO A 114 -30.67 11.10 -9.17
C PRO A 114 -29.60 11.81 -10.03
N PRO A 115 -28.33 11.40 -9.93
CA PRO A 115 -27.22 12.08 -10.60
C PRO A 115 -27.32 11.99 -12.12
N LYS A 116 -27.07 13.12 -12.80
CA LYS A 116 -27.02 13.21 -14.25
C LYS A 116 -25.57 13.38 -14.72
N PHE A 117 -24.95 12.27 -15.11
CA PHE A 117 -23.56 12.26 -15.55
C PHE A 117 -23.39 12.80 -16.98
N PRO A 118 -22.25 13.44 -17.30
CA PRO A 118 -21.94 13.87 -18.66
C PRO A 118 -21.82 12.67 -19.62
N GLU A 119 -22.30 12.83 -20.86
CA GLU A 119 -22.12 11.83 -21.91
C GLU A 119 -20.64 11.63 -22.25
N LYS A 120 -20.21 10.37 -22.42
CA LYS A 120 -18.82 10.05 -22.74
C LYS A 120 -18.44 10.57 -24.13
N VAL A 121 -17.39 11.39 -24.19
CA VAL A 121 -16.60 11.57 -25.40
C VAL A 121 -15.66 10.36 -25.49
N GLU A 122 -15.81 9.53 -26.52
CA GLU A 122 -14.93 8.38 -26.76
C GLU A 122 -13.46 8.85 -26.79
N LYS A 123 -12.69 8.51 -25.76
CA LYS A 123 -11.23 8.60 -25.81
C LYS A 123 -10.71 7.25 -26.30
N GLU A 124 -9.92 7.27 -27.36
CA GLU A 124 -9.20 6.11 -27.89
C GLU A 124 -8.42 5.40 -26.78
N GLU A 125 -8.81 4.16 -26.46
CA GLU A 125 -8.18 3.36 -25.43
C GLU A 125 -6.76 2.95 -25.84
N SER A 126 -5.76 3.49 -25.14
CA SER A 126 -4.42 2.91 -25.11
C SER A 126 -4.48 1.53 -24.45
N LYS A 127 -4.17 0.48 -25.21
CA LYS A 127 -4.06 -0.91 -24.76
C LYS A 127 -2.96 -1.10 -23.71
N GLN A 128 -3.20 -0.77 -22.44
CA GLN A 128 -2.35 -1.23 -21.34
C GLN A 128 -3.18 -1.59 -20.10
N MET A 129 -2.99 -2.84 -19.66
CA MET A 129 -3.37 -3.46 -18.38
C MET A 129 -4.78 -3.14 -17.83
N LYS A 130 -5.74 -4.03 -18.12
CA LYS A 130 -7.05 -4.07 -17.44
C LYS A 130 -6.83 -4.18 -15.93
N SER A 131 -7.14 -3.13 -15.18
CA SER A 131 -7.08 -3.13 -13.72
C SER A 131 -8.08 -4.15 -13.15
N LYS A 132 -7.78 -4.70 -11.95
CA LYS A 132 -8.70 -5.61 -11.24
C LYS A 132 -10.08 -4.97 -10.98
N ILE A 133 -10.20 -3.65 -11.01
CA ILE A 133 -11.44 -2.89 -10.81
C ILE A 133 -12.31 -2.88 -12.08
N ALA A 134 -11.73 -2.81 -13.27
CA ALA A 134 -12.48 -2.87 -14.53
C ALA A 134 -13.26 -4.20 -14.65
N ALA A 135 -12.70 -5.29 -14.13
CA ALA A 135 -13.37 -6.59 -14.06
C ALA A 135 -14.50 -6.64 -13.00
N LYS A 136 -14.42 -5.84 -11.93
CA LYS A 136 -15.42 -5.79 -10.84
C LYS A 136 -16.57 -4.82 -11.11
N THR A 137 -16.37 -3.81 -11.96
CA THR A 137 -17.33 -2.72 -12.24
C THR A 137 -18.12 -2.92 -13.53
N GLY A 138 -17.81 -3.95 -14.32
CA GLY A 138 -18.49 -4.21 -15.60
C GLY A 138 -18.31 -3.11 -16.65
N GLY A 139 -17.30 -2.23 -16.49
CA GLY A 139 -17.07 -1.08 -17.37
C GLY A 139 -17.83 0.20 -17.00
N LEU A 140 -18.56 0.20 -15.87
CA LEU A 140 -19.21 1.39 -15.32
C LEU A 140 -18.20 2.29 -14.60
N GLU A 141 -18.33 3.60 -14.79
CA GLU A 141 -17.37 4.61 -14.29
C GLU A 141 -17.80 5.18 -12.91
N TYR A 142 -19.10 5.39 -12.73
CA TYR A 142 -19.69 6.02 -11.55
C TYR A 142 -20.20 4.99 -10.54
N GLN A 143 -20.03 5.30 -9.25
CA GLN A 143 -20.48 4.43 -8.16
C GLN A 143 -22.00 4.29 -8.16
N TRP A 144 -22.74 5.36 -8.44
CA TRP A 144 -24.19 5.33 -8.56
C TRP A 144 -24.67 4.27 -9.55
N GLN A 145 -24.08 4.23 -10.74
CA GLN A 145 -24.43 3.27 -11.79
C GLN A 145 -24.15 1.82 -11.36
N ILE A 146 -23.04 1.60 -10.64
CA ILE A 146 -22.70 0.28 -10.07
C ILE A 146 -23.77 -0.13 -9.06
N MET A 147 -24.20 0.78 -8.18
CA MET A 147 -25.26 0.51 -7.20
C MET A 147 -26.62 0.24 -7.87
N GLN A 148 -26.95 0.92 -8.97
CA GLN A 148 -28.15 0.63 -9.77
C GLN A 148 -28.06 -0.76 -10.43
N SER A 149 -26.89 -1.15 -10.92
CA SER A 149 -26.67 -2.45 -11.60
C SER A 149 -26.92 -3.66 -10.69
N ILE A 150 -26.77 -3.50 -9.37
CA ILE A 150 -27.10 -4.55 -8.38
C ILE A 150 -28.57 -4.51 -7.94
N GLY A 151 -29.40 -3.70 -8.61
CA GLY A 151 -30.85 -3.66 -8.46
C GLY A 151 -31.36 -2.72 -7.36
N LEU A 152 -30.56 -1.77 -6.89
CA LEU A 152 -30.98 -0.79 -5.88
C LEU A 152 -31.77 0.35 -6.53
N SER A 153 -32.85 0.78 -5.87
CA SER A 153 -33.57 2.00 -6.25
C SER A 153 -32.79 3.25 -5.86
N ASP A 154 -32.99 4.37 -6.56
CA ASP A 154 -32.28 5.63 -6.28
C ASP A 154 -32.38 6.08 -4.81
N GLU A 155 -33.58 6.01 -4.20
CA GLU A 155 -33.78 6.35 -2.78
C GLU A 155 -32.97 5.46 -1.82
N GLU A 156 -32.77 4.20 -2.20
CA GLU A 156 -31.99 3.27 -1.41
C GLU A 156 -30.49 3.56 -1.55
N ILE A 157 -30.03 3.85 -2.78
CA ILE A 157 -28.62 4.22 -3.06
C ILE A 157 -28.22 5.48 -2.28
N ARG A 158 -29.13 6.45 -2.13
CA ARG A 158 -28.88 7.67 -1.35
C ARG A 158 -28.40 7.38 0.08
N LYS A 159 -28.92 6.33 0.73
CA LYS A 159 -28.53 5.96 2.10
C LYS A 159 -27.10 5.43 2.20
N PHE A 160 -26.57 4.85 1.12
CA PHE A 160 -25.19 4.38 1.05
C PHE A 160 -24.15 5.51 0.99
N ALA A 161 -24.56 6.78 0.95
CA ALA A 161 -23.64 7.90 1.16
C ALA A 161 -23.09 7.95 2.60
N GLU A 162 -23.76 7.30 3.55
CA GLU A 162 -23.28 7.12 4.91
C GLU A 162 -22.74 5.68 5.07
N ALA A 163 -21.50 5.57 5.54
CA ALA A 163 -20.76 4.30 5.55
C ALA A 163 -21.41 3.24 6.44
N ASP A 164 -22.03 3.64 7.56
CA ASP A 164 -22.71 2.74 8.49
C ASP A 164 -23.89 2.00 7.84
N TYR A 165 -24.53 2.59 6.82
CA TYR A 165 -25.61 1.91 6.12
C TYR A 165 -25.15 0.62 5.44
N TRP A 166 -23.90 0.59 4.97
CA TRP A 166 -23.31 -0.60 4.34
C TRP A 166 -23.20 -1.76 5.34
N LEU A 167 -22.86 -1.45 6.59
CA LEU A 167 -22.71 -2.42 7.70
C LEU A 167 -24.05 -3.05 8.10
N HIS A 168 -25.17 -2.38 7.83
CA HIS A 168 -26.50 -2.93 8.06
C HIS A 168 -27.07 -3.63 6.83
N TYR A 169 -26.66 -3.23 5.62
CA TYR A 169 -27.24 -3.74 4.38
C TYR A 169 -26.58 -5.04 3.88
N PHE A 170 -25.26 -5.06 3.74
CA PHE A 170 -24.56 -6.20 3.11
C PHE A 170 -24.37 -7.42 4.03
N PRO A 171 -24.05 -7.28 5.34
CA PRO A 171 -23.86 -8.44 6.22
C PRO A 171 -25.06 -9.40 6.29
N PRO A 172 -26.32 -8.94 6.43
CA PRO A 172 -27.48 -9.84 6.39
C PRO A 172 -27.66 -10.55 5.04
N LEU A 173 -27.38 -9.85 3.92
CA LEU A 173 -27.45 -10.46 2.59
C LEU A 173 -26.37 -11.52 2.39
N ALA A 174 -25.15 -11.28 2.85
CA ALA A 174 -24.07 -12.27 2.80
C ALA A 174 -24.45 -13.54 3.58
N LYS A 175 -24.99 -13.39 4.80
CA LYS A 175 -25.52 -14.52 5.58
C LYS A 175 -26.63 -15.25 4.83
N SER A 176 -27.61 -14.54 4.29
CA SER A 176 -28.71 -15.14 3.53
C SER A 176 -28.23 -15.92 2.31
N ASP A 177 -27.28 -15.36 1.54
CA ASP A 177 -26.72 -15.99 0.34
C ASP A 177 -25.95 -17.28 0.71
N LEU A 178 -25.16 -17.24 1.80
CA LEU A 178 -24.41 -18.40 2.30
C LEU A 178 -25.30 -19.48 2.94
N GLN A 179 -26.38 -19.09 3.62
CA GLN A 179 -27.41 -20.01 4.12
C GLN A 179 -28.13 -20.69 2.96
N SER A 180 -28.46 -19.94 1.91
CA SER A 180 -29.07 -20.47 0.68
C SER A 180 -28.14 -21.41 -0.08
N MET A 181 -26.82 -21.28 0.08
CA MET A 181 -25.82 -22.23 -0.40
C MET A 181 -25.76 -23.52 0.46
N GLY A 182 -26.29 -23.50 1.69
CA GLY A 182 -26.30 -24.65 2.59
C GLY A 182 -24.99 -24.89 3.34
N LEU A 183 -24.27 -23.81 3.69
CA LEU A 183 -23.04 -23.93 4.48
C LEU A 183 -23.32 -24.44 5.90
N LYS A 184 -22.37 -25.22 6.42
CA LYS A 184 -22.44 -25.85 7.75
C LYS A 184 -21.89 -24.91 8.82
N VAL A 185 -22.50 -23.72 8.93
CA VAL A 185 -21.99 -22.63 9.77
C VAL A 185 -22.77 -22.49 11.08
N ASP A 186 -22.07 -22.24 12.18
CA ASP A 186 -22.66 -21.78 13.44
C ASP A 186 -22.84 -20.25 13.37
N TRP A 187 -24.05 -19.82 13.00
CA TRP A 187 -24.36 -18.40 12.77
C TRP A 187 -24.46 -17.57 14.05
N ARG A 188 -24.49 -18.18 15.23
CA ARG A 188 -24.42 -17.46 16.52
C ARG A 188 -23.05 -16.79 16.71
N ARG A 189 -22.04 -17.25 15.97
CA ARG A 189 -20.65 -16.77 16.04
C ARG A 189 -20.32 -15.74 14.96
N SER A 190 -21.32 -15.25 14.22
CA SER A 190 -21.12 -14.23 13.19
C SER A 190 -21.12 -12.82 13.78
N PHE A 191 -20.24 -11.97 13.26
CA PHE A 191 -20.03 -10.59 13.73
C PHE A 191 -19.47 -9.68 12.61
N ILE A 192 -19.56 -8.36 12.81
CA ILE A 192 -18.81 -7.35 12.03
C ILE A 192 -17.63 -6.79 12.84
N THR A 193 -16.67 -6.17 12.15
CA THR A 193 -15.31 -5.94 12.68
C THR A 193 -14.96 -4.52 13.09
N THR A 194 -15.87 -3.55 12.94
CA THR A 194 -15.57 -2.14 13.24
C THR A 194 -16.00 -1.78 14.67
N HIS A 195 -15.71 -0.56 15.13
CA HIS A 195 -16.21 0.00 16.40
C HIS A 195 -17.74 -0.10 16.59
N VAL A 196 -18.52 -0.23 15.51
CA VAL A 196 -19.97 -0.51 15.58
C VAL A 196 -20.28 -1.79 16.35
N ASN A 197 -19.38 -2.78 16.35
CA ASN A 197 -19.45 -3.94 17.25
C ASN A 197 -18.54 -3.73 18.47
N PRO A 198 -19.08 -3.37 19.64
CA PRO A 198 -18.27 -3.00 20.80
C PRO A 198 -17.51 -4.20 21.41
N TYR A 199 -18.00 -5.43 21.23
CA TYR A 199 -17.31 -6.63 21.72
C TYR A 199 -16.06 -6.94 20.90
N TYR A 200 -16.17 -6.85 19.57
CA TYR A 200 -15.02 -7.05 18.68
C TYR A 200 -14.04 -5.88 18.78
N ASP A 201 -14.53 -4.65 18.90
CA ASP A 201 -13.71 -3.47 19.17
C ASP A 201 -12.87 -3.67 20.45
N SER A 202 -13.51 -4.10 21.56
CA SER A 202 -12.81 -4.43 22.80
C SER A 202 -11.73 -5.52 22.60
N PHE A 203 -12.04 -6.59 21.86
CA PHE A 203 -11.10 -7.66 21.53
C PHE A 203 -9.87 -7.12 20.75
N VAL A 204 -10.09 -6.29 19.73
CA VAL A 204 -9.01 -5.69 18.94
C VAL A 204 -8.17 -4.73 19.80
N ARG A 205 -8.81 -3.92 20.67
CA ARG A 205 -8.09 -3.01 21.58
C ARG A 205 -7.22 -3.80 22.56
N TRP A 206 -7.70 -4.91 23.11
CA TRP A 206 -6.89 -5.81 23.92
C TRP A 206 -5.70 -6.36 23.15
N HIS A 207 -5.93 -6.90 21.94
CA HIS A 207 -4.86 -7.43 21.10
C HIS A 207 -3.74 -6.41 20.87
N PHE A 208 -4.10 -5.17 20.52
CA PHE A 208 -3.14 -4.11 20.23
C PHE A 208 -2.38 -3.65 21.47
N TRP A 209 -3.04 -3.60 22.63
CA TRP A 209 -2.34 -3.36 23.89
C TRP A 209 -1.32 -4.46 24.19
N THR A 210 -1.69 -5.72 24.02
CA THR A 210 -0.79 -6.86 24.22
C THR A 210 0.42 -6.80 23.27
N LEU A 211 0.21 -6.47 22.00
CA LEU A 211 1.30 -6.25 21.03
C LEU A 211 2.20 -5.08 21.42
N LYS A 212 1.63 -3.98 21.93
CA LYS A 212 2.41 -2.83 22.38
C LYS A 212 3.26 -3.17 23.60
N ASP A 213 2.69 -3.86 24.59
CA ASP A 213 3.39 -4.24 25.81
C ASP A 213 4.48 -5.30 25.54
N GLY A 214 4.27 -6.16 24.53
CA GLY A 214 5.28 -7.07 23.97
C GLY A 214 6.36 -6.38 23.13
N GLY A 215 6.26 -5.06 22.90
CA GLY A 215 7.24 -4.29 22.13
C GLY A 215 7.16 -4.48 20.62
N ASN A 216 6.09 -5.12 20.11
CA ASN A 216 5.85 -5.38 18.69
C ASN A 216 5.26 -4.20 17.93
N ILE A 217 4.82 -3.14 18.63
CA ILE A 217 4.37 -1.89 18.01
C ILE A 217 5.42 -0.81 18.22
N LYS A 218 5.81 -0.17 17.13
CA LYS A 218 6.70 1.00 17.12
C LYS A 218 5.99 2.18 16.47
N PHE A 219 6.49 3.38 16.75
CA PHE A 219 6.02 4.62 16.14
C PHE A 219 7.21 5.28 15.46
N GLY A 220 7.02 5.69 14.21
CA GLY A 220 8.06 6.33 13.45
C GLY A 220 7.54 6.95 12.16
N LYS A 221 8.41 7.72 11.53
CA LYS A 221 8.09 8.38 10.28
C LYS A 221 8.30 7.46 9.08
N ARG A 222 7.28 7.30 8.24
CA ARG A 222 7.35 6.47 7.03
C ARG A 222 6.88 7.22 5.80
N TYR A 223 7.48 6.89 4.66
CA TYR A 223 7.11 7.47 3.38
C TYR A 223 5.82 6.85 2.87
N THR A 224 4.83 7.68 2.56
CA THR A 224 3.55 7.26 2.02
C THR A 224 3.08 8.22 0.94
N ILE A 225 2.31 7.71 -0.02
CA ILE A 225 1.60 8.60 -0.95
C ILE A 225 0.60 9.40 -0.13
N PHE A 226 0.59 10.71 -0.31
CA PHE A 226 -0.13 11.65 0.54
C PHE A 226 -0.83 12.69 -0.31
N SER A 227 -2.04 13.07 0.09
CA SER A 227 -2.79 14.15 -0.55
C SER A 227 -2.69 15.40 0.33
N PRO A 228 -1.88 16.41 -0.05
CA PRO A 228 -1.76 17.67 0.68
C PRO A 228 -3.09 18.35 0.97
N LYS A 229 -4.03 18.31 0.03
CA LYS A 229 -5.35 18.91 0.16
C LYS A 229 -6.22 18.16 1.18
N ASP A 230 -6.12 16.83 1.20
CA ASP A 230 -6.90 16.00 2.13
C ASP A 230 -6.23 15.89 3.50
N GLY A 231 -4.96 16.26 3.62
CA GLY A 231 -4.20 16.21 4.87
C GLY A 231 -3.98 14.79 5.39
N GLN A 232 -4.00 13.78 4.51
CA GLN A 232 -3.87 12.37 4.88
C GLN A 232 -3.14 11.54 3.83
N PRO A 233 -2.61 10.36 4.20
CA PRO A 233 -2.15 9.37 3.25
C PRO A 233 -3.23 9.04 2.22
N CYS A 234 -2.87 9.04 0.93
CA CYS A 234 -3.76 8.78 -0.19
C CYS A 234 -3.55 7.36 -0.71
N MET A 235 -4.38 6.44 -0.22
CA MET A 235 -4.32 5.02 -0.54
C MET A 235 -5.01 4.73 -1.87
N ASP A 236 -4.86 3.52 -2.40
CA ASP A 236 -5.37 3.18 -3.75
C ASP A 236 -6.84 3.55 -3.95
N HIS A 237 -7.69 3.30 -2.95
CA HIS A 237 -9.11 3.65 -3.03
C HIS A 237 -9.39 5.16 -3.00
N ASP A 238 -8.46 5.96 -2.49
CA ASP A 238 -8.55 7.42 -2.42
C ASP A 238 -8.01 8.09 -3.70
N ARG A 239 -7.53 7.31 -4.67
CA ARG A 239 -6.93 7.80 -5.93
C ARG A 239 -7.96 7.82 -7.04
N GLN A 240 -7.96 8.91 -7.79
CA GLN A 240 -8.59 9.01 -9.11
C GLN A 240 -7.67 8.42 -10.19
N THR A 241 -6.36 8.55 -10.03
CA THR A 241 -5.35 8.04 -10.97
C THR A 241 -4.14 7.56 -10.18
N GLY A 242 -3.49 6.48 -10.64
CA GLY A 242 -2.29 5.95 -10.02
C GLY A 242 -2.53 4.92 -8.89
N GLU A 243 -3.58 4.10 -9.00
CA GLU A 243 -3.72 2.91 -8.15
C GLU A 243 -2.50 1.98 -8.30
N GLY A 244 -2.01 1.45 -7.18
CA GLY A 244 -0.82 0.60 -7.12
C GLY A 244 0.51 1.36 -7.25
N VAL A 245 0.49 2.69 -7.41
CA VAL A 245 1.70 3.51 -7.42
C VAL A 245 2.28 3.57 -6.01
N ALA A 246 3.57 3.28 -5.88
CA ALA A 246 4.30 3.37 -4.63
C ALA A 246 5.23 4.60 -4.62
N PRO A 247 5.71 5.02 -3.43
CA PRO A 247 6.86 5.88 -3.31
C PRO A 247 8.08 5.24 -3.99
N GLN A 248 8.79 6.01 -4.82
CA GLN A 248 10.05 5.64 -5.45
C GLN A 248 11.18 6.47 -4.85
N GLU A 249 12.21 5.79 -4.35
CA GLU A 249 13.39 6.42 -3.77
C GLU A 249 14.36 6.91 -4.86
N TYR A 250 14.78 8.16 -4.74
CA TYR A 250 15.85 8.79 -5.50
C TYR A 250 16.93 9.31 -4.56
N THR A 251 18.16 9.37 -5.06
CA THR A 251 19.24 10.12 -4.41
C THR A 251 19.23 11.54 -4.97
N GLY A 252 18.87 12.52 -4.15
CA GLY A 252 18.91 13.95 -4.49
C GLY A 252 20.32 14.50 -4.30
N ILE A 253 21.06 14.65 -5.39
CA ILE A 253 22.43 15.14 -5.44
C ILE A 253 22.43 16.66 -5.31
N LYS A 254 23.20 17.18 -4.34
CA LYS A 254 23.35 18.61 -4.13
C LYS A 254 24.55 19.12 -4.94
N MET A 255 24.28 19.81 -6.04
CA MET A 255 25.32 20.49 -6.82
C MET A 255 25.42 21.96 -6.40
N LYS A 256 26.51 22.35 -5.76
CA LYS A 256 26.67 23.72 -5.25
C LYS A 256 26.96 24.67 -6.41
N ILE A 257 26.25 25.79 -6.48
CA ILE A 257 26.55 26.84 -7.46
C ILE A 257 27.80 27.59 -7.03
N CYS A 258 28.79 27.72 -7.93
CA CYS A 258 30.02 28.44 -7.64
C CYS A 258 29.81 29.95 -7.72
N GLU A 259 30.46 30.69 -6.83
CA GLU A 259 30.51 32.16 -6.89
C GLU A 259 31.49 32.64 -7.99
N PRO A 260 31.30 33.86 -8.54
CA PRO A 260 30.23 34.82 -8.24
C PRO A 260 28.91 34.47 -8.96
N PHE A 261 27.78 34.65 -8.26
CA PHE A 261 26.46 34.48 -8.86
C PHE A 261 26.18 35.57 -9.90
N LYS A 262 25.62 35.17 -11.04
CA LYS A 262 25.29 36.05 -12.16
C LYS A 262 23.79 36.18 -12.36
N GLY A 263 23.36 37.27 -12.98
CA GLY A 263 21.96 37.50 -13.36
C GLY A 263 21.02 37.50 -12.14
N LYS A 264 19.91 36.78 -12.24
CA LYS A 264 18.92 36.72 -11.16
C LYS A 264 19.45 36.09 -9.87
N LEU A 265 20.42 35.18 -9.98
CA LEU A 265 21.01 34.49 -8.82
C LEU A 265 21.80 35.43 -7.90
N SER A 266 22.21 36.61 -8.37
CA SER A 266 22.91 37.59 -7.53
C SER A 266 22.08 38.05 -6.33
N ALA A 267 20.74 37.93 -6.38
CA ALA A 267 19.86 38.17 -5.24
C ALA A 267 20.06 37.20 -4.05
N LEU A 268 20.73 36.06 -4.30
CA LEU A 268 21.01 35.02 -3.29
C LEU A 268 22.47 35.05 -2.81
N SER A 269 23.23 36.09 -3.15
CA SER A 269 24.65 36.21 -2.78
C SER A 269 24.84 36.10 -1.26
N GLY A 270 25.87 35.38 -0.83
CA GLY A 270 26.13 35.09 0.59
C GLY A 270 25.34 33.90 1.15
N LYS A 271 24.46 33.26 0.35
CA LYS A 271 23.81 31.98 0.71
C LYS A 271 24.48 30.80 -0.02
N ASN A 272 24.39 29.60 0.56
CA ASN A 272 24.80 28.38 -0.12
C ASN A 272 23.66 27.89 -1.01
N VAL A 273 23.78 28.09 -2.33
CA VAL A 273 22.75 27.71 -3.30
C VAL A 273 23.11 26.41 -3.98
N PHE A 274 22.18 25.45 -3.98
CA PHE A 274 22.36 24.14 -4.59
C PHE A 274 21.29 23.86 -5.65
N LEU A 275 21.70 23.28 -6.77
CA LEU A 275 20.81 22.64 -7.72
C LEU A 275 20.63 21.19 -7.30
N LEU A 276 19.39 20.79 -7.01
CA LEU A 276 19.08 19.43 -6.54
C LEU A 276 18.69 18.54 -7.72
N ALA A 277 19.50 17.54 -8.03
CA ALA A 277 19.28 16.61 -9.13
C ALA A 277 18.97 15.19 -8.61
N ALA A 278 17.88 14.58 -9.08
CA ALA A 278 17.47 13.25 -8.63
C ALA A 278 18.07 12.13 -9.50
N THR A 279 18.68 11.11 -8.88
CA THR A 279 19.21 9.93 -9.59
C THR A 279 18.83 8.61 -8.93
N LEU A 280 18.61 7.57 -9.76
CA LEU A 280 18.47 6.18 -9.33
C LEU A 280 19.80 5.42 -9.31
N ARG A 281 20.89 6.05 -9.77
CA ARG A 281 22.22 5.46 -9.92
C ARG A 281 23.29 6.35 -9.26
N PRO A 282 23.32 6.44 -7.92
CA PRO A 282 24.31 7.25 -7.21
C PRO A 282 25.75 6.79 -7.51
N GLU A 283 25.95 5.52 -7.85
CA GLU A 283 27.26 4.99 -8.21
C GLU A 283 27.85 5.61 -9.49
N THR A 284 27.04 6.27 -10.33
CA THR A 284 27.53 6.91 -11.56
C THR A 284 28.00 8.35 -11.36
N MET A 285 27.91 8.90 -10.14
CA MET A 285 28.28 10.30 -9.86
C MET A 285 29.78 10.59 -10.06
N TYR A 286 30.64 9.58 -10.07
CA TYR A 286 32.06 9.74 -10.45
C TYR A 286 32.26 10.23 -11.89
N GLY A 287 31.28 10.02 -12.76
CA GLY A 287 31.36 10.28 -14.20
C GLY A 287 30.60 11.52 -14.67
N GLN A 288 30.33 12.47 -13.77
CA GLN A 288 29.57 13.67 -14.13
C GLN A 288 30.43 14.64 -14.94
N THR A 289 29.93 15.01 -16.11
CA THR A 289 30.52 16.01 -17.03
C THR A 289 29.82 17.37 -16.94
N ASN A 290 28.53 17.37 -16.62
CA ASN A 290 27.65 18.54 -16.62
C ASN A 290 26.37 18.24 -15.82
N CYS A 291 25.53 19.26 -15.66
CA CYS A 291 24.16 19.15 -15.16
C CYS A 291 23.18 19.48 -16.30
N TRP A 292 22.05 18.78 -16.42
CA TRP A 292 21.06 19.05 -17.47
C TRP A 292 19.92 19.89 -16.93
N VAL A 293 19.54 20.93 -17.68
CA VAL A 293 18.42 21.82 -17.36
C VAL A 293 17.58 22.07 -18.61
N GLN A 294 16.25 22.08 -18.46
CA GLN A 294 15.35 22.42 -19.56
C GLN A 294 15.17 23.95 -19.59
N PRO A 295 15.49 24.67 -20.70
CA PRO A 295 15.53 26.14 -20.74
C PRO A 295 14.20 26.87 -20.43
N ASP A 296 13.07 26.27 -20.80
CA ASP A 296 11.71 26.82 -20.72
C ASP A 296 10.96 26.43 -19.44
N ILE A 297 11.40 25.39 -18.71
CA ILE A 297 10.82 24.96 -17.44
C ILE A 297 11.02 26.07 -16.41
N LYS A 298 9.98 26.28 -15.59
CA LYS A 298 10.03 27.20 -14.45
C LYS A 298 10.60 26.50 -13.22
N TYR A 299 11.66 27.09 -12.67
CA TYR A 299 12.31 26.68 -11.45
C TYR A 299 12.05 27.71 -10.35
N ILE A 300 12.23 27.28 -9.10
CA ILE A 300 12.15 28.14 -7.92
C ILE A 300 13.37 27.91 -7.05
N ALA A 301 13.90 28.97 -6.46
CA ALA A 301 14.84 28.91 -5.34
C ALA A 301 14.05 29.05 -4.04
N PHE A 302 14.21 28.12 -3.10
CA PHE A 302 13.44 28.11 -1.86
C PHE A 302 14.31 27.78 -0.65
N GLU A 303 13.88 28.26 0.52
CA GLU A 303 14.56 27.99 1.79
C GLU A 303 14.37 26.55 2.24
N THR A 304 15.47 25.94 2.69
CA THR A 304 15.45 24.59 3.26
C THR A 304 15.34 24.63 4.79
N ASN A 305 15.20 23.46 5.42
CA ASN A 305 15.27 23.29 6.86
C ASN A 305 16.68 23.49 7.44
N ILE A 306 17.69 23.70 6.59
CA ILE A 306 19.08 24.01 6.98
C ILE A 306 19.31 25.50 6.75
N GLU A 307 19.77 26.18 7.80
CA GLU A 307 20.03 27.62 7.76
C GLU A 307 21.03 27.98 6.66
N ASN A 308 20.74 29.05 5.90
CA ASN A 308 21.55 29.54 4.78
C ASN A 308 21.73 28.57 3.59
N GLU A 309 21.04 27.43 3.56
CA GLU A 309 21.03 26.49 2.44
C GLU A 309 19.75 26.66 1.60
N ILE A 310 19.93 26.99 0.31
CA ILE A 310 18.86 27.26 -0.66
C ILE A 310 18.89 26.21 -1.75
N TYR A 311 17.74 25.61 -2.06
CA TYR A 311 17.62 24.66 -3.17
C TYR A 311 16.92 25.28 -4.37
N ILE A 312 17.39 24.92 -5.56
CA ILE A 312 16.74 25.19 -6.83
C ILE A 312 16.16 23.89 -7.38
N SER A 313 14.84 23.88 -7.59
CA SER A 313 14.11 22.77 -8.21
C SER A 313 12.85 23.27 -8.93
N THR A 314 12.08 22.38 -9.53
CA THR A 314 10.72 22.70 -9.99
C THR A 314 9.80 22.94 -8.79
N ARG A 315 8.69 23.65 -9.00
CA ARG A 315 7.68 23.89 -7.96
C ARG A 315 7.06 22.60 -7.44
N ARG A 316 6.84 21.62 -8.32
CA ARG A 316 6.35 20.27 -7.96
C ARG A 316 7.35 19.54 -7.06
N GLY A 317 8.64 19.55 -7.43
CA GLY A 317 9.70 18.96 -6.62
C GLY A 317 9.78 19.57 -5.23
N ALA A 318 9.74 20.90 -5.13
CA ALA A 318 9.74 21.61 -3.85
C ALA A 318 8.51 21.30 -2.99
N ARG A 319 7.32 21.22 -3.60
CA ARG A 319 6.10 20.80 -2.91
C ARG A 319 6.26 19.40 -2.32
N ASN A 320 6.76 18.45 -3.10
CA ASN A 320 7.00 17.09 -2.64
C ASN A 320 8.02 17.04 -1.49
N MET A 321 9.15 17.74 -1.64
CA MET A 321 10.18 17.91 -0.61
C MET A 321 9.63 18.52 0.69
N SER A 322 8.69 19.47 0.61
CA SER A 322 8.12 20.12 1.80
C SER A 322 7.34 19.17 2.71
N TYR A 323 6.91 18.00 2.22
CA TYR A 323 6.28 16.95 3.03
C TYR A 323 7.27 15.87 3.51
N GLN A 324 8.57 16.04 3.23
CA GLN A 324 9.62 15.06 3.54
C GLN A 324 10.68 15.64 4.50
N GLY A 325 10.39 16.77 5.14
CA GLY A 325 11.31 17.43 6.07
C GLY A 325 12.47 18.17 5.39
N PHE A 326 12.27 18.67 4.17
CA PHE A 326 13.25 19.54 3.49
C PHE A 326 13.04 21.02 3.77
N THR A 327 11.85 21.43 4.21
CA THR A 327 11.50 22.83 4.50
C THR A 327 11.33 23.02 6.02
N PRO A 328 11.48 24.25 6.55
CA PRO A 328 11.34 24.52 7.98
C PRO A 328 9.98 24.13 8.56
N LYS A 329 8.92 24.23 7.74
CA LYS A 329 7.55 23.85 8.08
C LYS A 329 7.00 22.91 7.01
N GLU A 330 6.37 21.83 7.45
CA GLU A 330 5.76 20.84 6.56
C GLU A 330 4.73 21.48 5.64
N GLY A 331 4.76 21.11 4.36
CA GLY A 331 3.83 21.58 3.34
C GLY A 331 4.01 23.04 2.91
N VAL A 332 4.95 23.78 3.50
CA VAL A 332 5.19 25.20 3.21
C VAL A 332 6.53 25.37 2.49
N VAL A 333 6.47 25.95 1.29
CA VAL A 333 7.65 26.28 0.47
C VAL A 333 7.85 27.80 0.48
N ASN A 334 8.87 28.29 1.17
CA ASN A 334 9.23 29.72 1.15
C ASN A 334 10.08 30.04 -0.08
N ILE A 335 9.48 30.64 -1.09
CA ILE A 335 10.11 30.94 -2.38
C ILE A 335 10.85 32.27 -2.29
N LEU A 336 12.15 32.24 -2.58
CA LEU A 336 13.00 33.43 -2.60
C LEU A 336 13.14 34.03 -4.00
N LEU A 337 13.12 33.18 -5.03
CA LEU A 337 13.34 33.60 -6.41
C LEU A 337 12.65 32.65 -7.39
N GLU A 338 12.05 33.21 -8.43
CA GLU A 338 11.55 32.45 -9.58
C GLU A 338 12.51 32.57 -10.76
N LEU A 339 12.79 31.45 -11.40
CA LEU A 339 13.79 31.28 -12.45
C LEU A 339 13.18 30.52 -13.63
N THR A 340 13.67 30.76 -14.83
CA THR A 340 13.53 29.81 -15.95
C THR A 340 14.82 29.00 -16.07
N GLY A 341 14.79 27.86 -16.76
CA GLY A 341 16.02 27.12 -17.03
C GLY A 341 17.06 27.96 -17.78
N GLN A 342 16.63 28.91 -18.60
CA GLN A 342 17.50 29.87 -19.27
C GLN A 342 18.26 30.78 -18.28
N ASP A 343 17.65 31.16 -17.15
CA ASP A 343 18.30 31.99 -16.13
C ASP A 343 19.44 31.27 -15.41
N ILE A 344 19.43 29.93 -15.42
CA ILE A 344 20.42 29.05 -14.78
C ILE A 344 21.22 28.25 -15.81
N MET A 345 21.42 28.82 -17.01
CA MET A 345 22.16 28.18 -18.09
C MET A 345 23.64 28.58 -18.05
N GLY A 346 24.55 27.63 -18.30
CA GLY A 346 26.01 27.86 -18.24
C GLY A 346 26.56 28.26 -16.87
N ILE A 347 25.84 28.00 -15.77
CA ILE A 347 26.34 28.29 -14.42
C ILE A 347 27.37 27.23 -13.98
N PRO A 348 28.47 27.64 -13.35
CA PRO A 348 29.46 26.71 -12.79
C PRO A 348 28.92 26.04 -11.52
N LEU A 349 29.13 24.74 -11.43
CA LEU A 349 28.69 23.88 -10.33
C LEU A 349 29.87 23.09 -9.78
N ASP A 350 29.92 22.97 -8.45
CA ASP A 350 30.71 21.97 -7.74
C ASP A 350 29.81 20.75 -7.51
N ALA A 351 30.18 19.64 -8.15
CA ALA A 351 29.38 18.41 -8.20
C ALA A 351 30.08 17.30 -7.38
N PRO A 352 29.34 16.57 -6.52
CA PRO A 352 29.93 15.52 -5.69
C PRO A 352 30.60 14.39 -6.49
N LEU A 353 31.68 13.80 -5.96
CA LEU A 353 32.39 12.61 -6.47
C LEU A 353 33.05 12.69 -7.86
N THR A 354 32.72 13.66 -8.72
CA THR A 354 33.39 13.80 -10.03
C THR A 354 34.81 14.31 -9.86
N HIS A 355 35.68 13.97 -10.82
CA HIS A 355 37.06 14.45 -10.85
C HIS A 355 37.16 15.88 -11.39
N HIS A 356 36.10 16.38 -12.04
CA HIS A 356 36.04 17.75 -12.51
C HIS A 356 35.77 18.69 -11.32
N LYS A 357 36.69 19.63 -11.08
CA LYS A 357 36.52 20.67 -10.04
C LYS A 357 35.29 21.54 -10.27
N VAL A 358 34.91 21.74 -11.53
CA VAL A 358 33.74 22.51 -11.93
C VAL A 358 33.10 21.80 -13.13
N VAL A 359 31.78 21.67 -13.09
CA VAL A 359 30.93 21.28 -14.22
C VAL A 359 29.92 22.39 -14.49
N TYR A 360 29.21 22.36 -15.62
CA TYR A 360 28.26 23.42 -15.98
C TYR A 360 26.84 22.90 -16.19
N THR A 361 25.85 23.75 -15.97
CA THR A 361 24.48 23.50 -16.44
C THR A 361 24.40 23.65 -17.96
N LEU A 362 23.89 22.63 -18.64
CA LEU A 362 23.73 22.58 -20.09
C LEU A 362 22.25 22.33 -20.47
N PRO A 363 21.81 22.82 -21.63
CA PRO A 363 20.42 22.71 -22.05
C PRO A 363 20.07 21.29 -22.49
N MET A 364 18.93 20.77 -22.05
CA MET A 364 18.36 19.53 -22.60
C MET A 364 16.86 19.69 -22.82
N LEU A 365 16.39 19.44 -24.05
CA LEU A 365 15.01 19.79 -24.45
C LEU A 365 13.99 18.69 -24.13
N THR A 366 14.46 17.46 -23.93
CA THR A 366 13.60 16.29 -23.73
C THR A 366 13.43 15.90 -22.27
N ILE A 367 13.92 16.73 -21.33
CA ILE A 367 13.58 16.62 -19.91
C ILE A 367 12.07 16.78 -19.77
N LYS A 368 11.40 15.78 -19.21
CA LYS A 368 10.01 15.93 -18.82
C LYS A 368 9.95 16.59 -17.46
N GLU A 369 8.94 17.43 -17.22
CA GLU A 369 8.67 18.01 -15.89
C GLU A 369 8.48 16.95 -14.79
N ASP A 370 8.26 15.68 -15.18
CA ASP A 370 7.98 14.53 -14.33
C ASP A 370 8.96 13.35 -14.43
N LYS A 371 10.09 13.44 -15.17
CA LYS A 371 11.26 12.49 -15.11
C LYS A 371 12.35 12.78 -16.17
N ASP A 372 13.61 12.51 -15.79
CA ASP A 372 14.83 12.75 -16.59
C ASP A 372 15.31 11.56 -17.47
N SER A 373 15.97 11.91 -18.58
CA SER A 373 16.87 11.06 -19.38
C SER A 373 17.76 11.94 -20.27
N THR A 374 18.93 11.44 -20.69
CA THR A 374 20.12 12.13 -21.27
C THR A 374 20.33 11.92 -22.79
N VAL A 375 21.04 12.86 -23.47
CA VAL A 375 22.22 12.68 -24.39
C VAL A 375 22.42 13.80 -25.44
N LEU A 376 23.70 14.23 -25.56
CA LEU A 376 24.50 14.91 -26.62
C LEU A 376 24.12 16.28 -27.22
N LEU A 377 25.04 17.24 -27.00
CA LEU A 377 25.08 18.56 -27.62
C LEU A 377 26.48 18.94 -28.11
N ASN A 378 26.82 18.53 -29.33
CA ASN A 378 28.04 18.98 -30.03
C ASN A 378 27.77 19.97 -31.17
N LEU A 379 26.55 20.54 -31.23
CA LEU A 379 26.19 21.50 -32.28
C LEU A 379 26.54 22.94 -31.85
N LYS A 380 27.52 23.54 -32.53
CA LYS A 380 27.96 24.94 -32.31
C LYS A 380 26.80 25.95 -32.34
N ALA A 381 25.87 25.79 -33.28
CA ALA A 381 24.68 26.63 -33.38
C ALA A 381 23.76 26.54 -32.15
N PHE A 382 23.67 25.35 -31.53
CA PHE A 382 22.86 25.15 -30.33
C PHE A 382 23.51 25.78 -29.10
N ARG A 383 24.83 25.66 -28.96
CA ARG A 383 25.58 26.30 -27.86
C ARG A 383 25.42 27.82 -27.91
N GLN A 384 25.55 28.42 -29.10
CA GLN A 384 25.33 29.86 -29.30
C GLN A 384 23.91 30.30 -28.92
N LYS A 385 22.87 29.52 -29.27
CA LYS A 385 21.47 29.84 -28.94
C LYS A 385 21.25 30.05 -27.44
N TYR A 386 21.92 29.27 -26.60
CA TYR A 386 21.71 29.27 -25.14
C TYR A 386 22.84 29.97 -24.37
N GLY A 387 23.77 30.64 -25.07
CA GLY A 387 24.89 31.36 -24.43
C GLY A 387 25.95 30.46 -23.81
N ILE A 388 26.07 29.21 -24.28
CA ILE A 388 27.06 28.24 -23.80
C ILE A 388 28.38 28.44 -24.56
N THR A 389 29.49 28.56 -23.82
CA THR A 389 30.84 28.72 -24.40
C THR A 389 31.49 27.37 -24.70
N ASP A 390 32.55 27.38 -25.52
CA ASP A 390 33.29 26.17 -25.87
C ASP A 390 33.92 25.48 -24.65
N GLU A 391 34.40 26.27 -23.69
CA GLU A 391 35.02 25.81 -22.44
C GLU A 391 34.05 25.02 -21.54
N MET A 392 32.74 25.25 -21.67
CA MET A 392 31.72 24.55 -20.87
C MET A 392 31.38 23.17 -21.42
N VAL A 393 31.86 22.80 -22.62
CA VAL A 393 31.45 21.57 -23.31
C VAL A 393 32.64 20.79 -23.85
N LEU A 394 33.52 21.42 -24.63
CA LEU A 394 34.58 20.70 -25.37
C LEU A 394 35.60 19.97 -24.46
N PRO A 395 35.97 20.48 -23.27
CA PRO A 395 36.89 19.76 -22.39
C PRO A 395 36.29 18.53 -21.68
N TYR A 396 34.97 18.32 -21.78
CA TYR A 396 34.24 17.33 -20.99
C TYR A 396 33.93 16.08 -21.82
N GLU A 397 34.91 15.18 -21.91
CA GLU A 397 34.75 13.87 -22.52
C GLU A 397 34.06 12.87 -21.57
N PRO A 398 33.35 11.84 -22.08
CA PRO A 398 32.77 10.79 -21.24
C PRO A 398 33.81 10.10 -20.36
N ILE A 399 33.53 10.04 -19.06
CA ILE A 399 34.44 9.44 -18.07
C ILE A 399 34.13 7.93 -17.93
N PRO A 400 35.12 7.04 -18.11
CA PRO A 400 34.94 5.61 -17.88
C PRO A 400 34.82 5.32 -16.38
N ILE A 401 33.66 4.84 -15.94
CA ILE A 401 33.37 4.60 -14.51
C ILE A 401 32.97 3.16 -14.19
N ILE A 402 32.37 2.46 -15.16
CA ILE A 402 31.86 1.10 -15.00
C ILE A 402 32.23 0.30 -16.24
N ARG A 403 32.95 -0.81 -16.04
CA ARG A 403 33.21 -1.78 -17.09
C ARG A 403 32.05 -2.76 -17.19
N VAL A 404 31.41 -2.83 -18.35
CA VAL A 404 30.28 -3.72 -18.62
C VAL A 404 30.69 -4.80 -19.63
N PRO A 405 30.58 -6.10 -19.32
CA PRO A 405 30.90 -7.17 -20.26
C PRO A 405 30.15 -7.04 -21.59
N GLY A 406 30.90 -7.12 -22.70
CA GLY A 406 30.39 -6.92 -24.06
C GLY A 406 30.24 -5.45 -24.49
N TYR A 407 30.24 -4.50 -23.56
CA TYR A 407 30.13 -3.07 -23.86
C TYR A 407 31.37 -2.23 -23.55
N GLY A 408 32.32 -2.75 -22.76
CA GLY A 408 33.53 -2.03 -22.37
C GLY A 408 33.30 -0.97 -21.28
N ASP A 409 34.15 0.04 -21.24
CA ASP A 409 34.20 1.04 -20.15
C ASP A 409 33.27 2.25 -20.40
N LEU A 410 32.86 2.45 -21.65
CA LEU A 410 31.96 3.50 -22.10
C LEU A 410 30.68 2.88 -22.68
N CYS A 411 29.94 2.16 -21.83
CA CYS A 411 28.83 1.31 -22.29
C CYS A 411 27.72 2.09 -23.02
N ALA A 412 27.41 3.30 -22.57
CA ALA A 412 26.39 4.15 -23.17
C ALA A 412 26.83 4.68 -24.55
N VAL A 413 28.08 5.10 -24.70
CA VAL A 413 28.64 5.56 -25.97
C VAL A 413 28.59 4.44 -26.99
N LYS A 414 29.10 3.25 -26.62
CA LYS A 414 29.06 2.08 -27.50
C LYS A 414 27.64 1.71 -27.93
N ALA A 415 26.68 1.69 -27.00
CA ALA A 415 25.29 1.38 -27.34
C ALA A 415 24.67 2.43 -28.29
N CYS A 416 24.99 3.70 -28.11
CA CYS A 416 24.55 4.76 -29.03
C CYS A 416 25.18 4.61 -30.42
N ASP A 417 26.47 4.27 -30.49
CA ASP A 417 27.18 4.04 -31.76
C ASP A 417 26.64 2.80 -32.50
N ASP A 418 26.44 1.70 -31.78
CA ASP A 418 25.90 0.44 -32.31
C ASP A 418 24.49 0.63 -32.88
N LEU A 419 23.65 1.43 -32.19
CA LEU A 419 22.29 1.80 -32.62
C LEU A 419 22.24 3.00 -33.57
N LYS A 420 23.40 3.60 -33.90
CA LYS A 420 23.54 4.75 -34.81
C LYS A 420 22.69 5.96 -34.41
N ILE A 421 22.57 6.22 -33.09
CA ILE A 421 21.83 7.34 -32.53
C ILE A 421 22.54 8.65 -32.88
N LYS A 422 21.81 9.63 -33.40
CA LYS A 422 22.39 10.92 -33.83
C LYS A 422 21.82 12.12 -33.10
N SER A 423 20.67 11.95 -32.45
CA SER A 423 19.93 13.05 -31.83
C SER A 423 19.30 12.64 -30.51
N GLN A 424 19.22 13.59 -29.58
CA GLN A 424 18.44 13.46 -28.35
C GLN A 424 16.94 13.24 -28.59
N ASN A 425 16.48 13.46 -29.82
CA ASN A 425 15.09 13.27 -30.25
C ASN A 425 14.81 11.85 -30.77
N ASP A 426 15.81 10.98 -30.89
CA ASP A 426 15.67 9.59 -31.33
C ASP A 426 15.11 8.71 -30.20
N LYS A 427 13.91 9.05 -29.71
CA LYS A 427 13.32 8.54 -28.46
C LYS A 427 13.31 7.01 -28.36
N ASP A 428 12.86 6.33 -29.41
CA ASP A 428 12.69 4.88 -29.39
C ASP A 428 14.05 4.17 -29.32
N LEU A 429 15.04 4.65 -30.08
CA LEU A 429 16.42 4.12 -30.05
C LEU A 429 17.10 4.40 -28.71
N LEU A 430 16.86 5.57 -28.09
CA LEU A 430 17.39 5.90 -26.77
C LEU A 430 16.78 5.03 -25.66
N VAL A 431 15.49 4.68 -25.77
CA VAL A 431 14.84 3.72 -24.85
C VAL A 431 15.47 2.34 -25.01
N GLU A 432 15.66 1.86 -26.24
CA GLU A 432 16.32 0.58 -26.52
C GLU A 432 17.75 0.55 -25.97
N ALA A 433 18.55 1.60 -26.23
CA ALA A 433 19.91 1.73 -25.71
C ALA A 433 19.95 1.67 -24.18
N LYS A 434 19.00 2.34 -23.51
CA LYS A 434 18.86 2.34 -22.06
C LYS A 434 18.52 0.94 -21.53
N GLU A 435 17.58 0.24 -22.16
CA GLU A 435 17.19 -1.11 -21.72
C GLU A 435 18.35 -2.12 -21.83
N LEU A 436 19.09 -2.07 -22.94
CA LEU A 436 20.24 -2.93 -23.20
C LEU A 436 21.37 -2.73 -22.18
N THR A 437 21.63 -1.47 -21.79
CA THR A 437 22.77 -1.14 -20.95
C THR A 437 22.44 -1.10 -19.45
N TYR A 438 21.26 -0.65 -19.05
CA TYR A 438 20.95 -0.33 -17.65
C TYR A 438 20.90 -1.57 -16.75
N LYS A 439 20.11 -2.59 -17.14
CA LYS A 439 20.02 -3.85 -16.36
C LYS A 439 21.34 -4.59 -16.36
N LYS A 440 22.02 -4.66 -17.52
CA LYS A 440 23.30 -5.34 -17.64
C LYS A 440 24.39 -4.67 -16.80
N ALA A 441 24.47 -3.34 -16.82
CA ALA A 441 25.42 -2.60 -16.00
C ALA A 441 25.16 -2.79 -14.50
N PHE A 442 23.91 -2.97 -14.08
CA PHE A 442 23.58 -3.19 -12.68
C PHE A 442 24.06 -4.56 -12.16
N TYR A 443 23.77 -5.64 -12.89
CA TYR A 443 24.10 -7.01 -12.46
C TYR A 443 25.52 -7.43 -12.81
N GLU A 444 26.01 -7.06 -13.99
CA GLU A 444 27.31 -7.53 -14.50
C GLU A 444 28.42 -6.47 -14.43
N GLY A 445 28.05 -5.20 -14.28
CA GLY A 445 29.00 -4.09 -14.29
C GLY A 445 29.93 -4.09 -13.08
N THR A 446 31.20 -3.76 -13.34
CA THR A 446 32.24 -3.60 -12.31
C THR A 446 32.66 -2.14 -12.27
N ILE A 447 32.64 -1.52 -11.09
CA ILE A 447 33.15 -0.15 -10.91
C ILE A 447 34.67 -0.15 -11.11
N ILE A 448 35.20 0.84 -11.83
CA ILE A 448 36.64 0.96 -12.13
C ILE A 448 37.28 2.23 -11.55
N VAL A 449 36.51 3.05 -10.82
CA VAL A 449 36.96 4.32 -10.23
C VAL A 449 36.56 4.44 -8.77
N GLY A 450 37.23 5.34 -8.04
CA GLY A 450 36.94 5.61 -6.64
C GLY A 450 37.33 4.46 -5.71
N GLU A 451 36.86 4.54 -4.46
CA GLU A 451 37.23 3.59 -3.39
C GLU A 451 36.67 2.17 -3.61
N TYR A 452 35.62 2.05 -4.42
CA TYR A 452 34.93 0.78 -4.70
C TYR A 452 35.36 0.15 -6.02
N ALA A 453 36.47 0.61 -6.61
CA ALA A 453 37.02 0.01 -7.82
C ALA A 453 37.23 -1.52 -7.64
N GLY A 454 36.89 -2.29 -8.67
CA GLY A 454 36.95 -3.75 -8.68
C GLY A 454 35.67 -4.47 -8.18
N HIS A 455 34.73 -3.76 -7.55
CA HIS A 455 33.50 -4.36 -7.03
C HIS A 455 32.32 -4.28 -8.01
N LYS A 456 31.33 -5.16 -7.84
CA LYS A 456 30.10 -5.16 -8.64
C LYS A 456 29.19 -4.00 -8.26
N VAL A 457 28.53 -3.42 -9.26
CA VAL A 457 27.62 -2.27 -9.10
C VAL A 457 26.50 -2.55 -8.10
N GLN A 458 25.86 -3.73 -8.17
CA GLN A 458 24.77 -4.12 -7.28
C GLN A 458 25.18 -4.08 -5.79
N ASP A 459 26.41 -4.45 -5.47
CA ASP A 459 26.89 -4.56 -4.09
C ASP A 459 27.22 -3.19 -3.49
N VAL A 460 27.71 -2.27 -4.32
CA VAL A 460 28.27 -0.98 -3.86
C VAL A 460 27.32 0.20 -4.04
N LYS A 461 26.25 0.08 -4.84
CA LYS A 461 25.28 1.16 -5.07
C LYS A 461 24.79 1.81 -3.77
N LYS A 462 24.38 0.99 -2.79
CA LYS A 462 23.90 1.48 -1.50
C LYS A 462 25.01 2.04 -0.61
N LEU A 463 26.25 1.54 -0.74
CA LEU A 463 27.42 2.08 -0.03
C LEU A 463 27.79 3.48 -0.53
N VAL A 464 27.81 3.69 -1.86
CA VAL A 464 28.05 5.01 -2.45
C VAL A 464 26.94 5.99 -2.05
N GLN A 465 25.67 5.56 -2.13
CA GLN A 465 24.55 6.38 -1.68
C GLN A 465 24.75 6.81 -0.21
N LYS A 466 25.04 5.85 0.67
CA LYS A 466 25.26 6.12 2.10
C LYS A 466 26.39 7.11 2.32
N LYS A 467 27.53 6.95 1.66
CA LYS A 467 28.66 7.89 1.76
C LYS A 467 28.26 9.32 1.41
N MET A 468 27.51 9.52 0.32
CA MET A 468 27.06 10.85 -0.10
C MET A 468 26.03 11.47 0.88
N LEU A 469 25.22 10.63 1.52
CA LEU A 469 24.32 11.07 2.58
C LEU A 469 25.12 11.50 3.84
N ASP A 470 26.08 10.67 4.24
CA ASP A 470 26.91 10.90 5.44
C ASP A 470 27.82 12.14 5.27
N SER A 471 28.27 12.45 4.05
CA SER A 471 29.04 13.67 3.72
C SER A 471 28.18 14.93 3.54
N GLY A 472 26.86 14.80 3.51
CA GLY A 472 25.93 15.92 3.27
C GLY A 472 25.88 16.40 1.81
N GLU A 473 26.45 15.62 0.88
CA GLU A 473 26.46 15.86 -0.58
C GLU A 473 25.17 15.41 -1.27
N ALA A 474 24.38 14.56 -0.61
CA ALA A 474 23.10 14.10 -1.11
C ALA A 474 22.03 14.04 0.01
N ARG A 475 20.77 13.95 -0.39
CA ARG A 475 19.63 13.63 0.49
C ARG A 475 18.75 12.57 -0.13
N ILE A 476 18.05 11.78 0.70
CA ILE A 476 17.00 10.88 0.22
C ILE A 476 15.80 11.73 -0.20
N TYR A 477 15.36 11.54 -1.44
CA TYR A 477 14.19 12.18 -2.01
C TYR A 477 13.24 11.10 -2.52
N MET A 478 12.00 11.12 -2.06
CA MET A 478 10.98 10.16 -2.50
C MET A 478 10.00 10.83 -3.45
N GLU A 479 9.56 10.13 -4.48
CA GLU A 479 8.56 10.65 -5.42
C GLU A 479 7.55 9.58 -5.80
N PRO A 480 6.27 9.92 -6.06
CA PRO A 480 5.34 8.94 -6.64
C PRO A 480 5.92 8.38 -7.95
N GLU A 481 6.01 7.06 -8.08
CA GLU A 481 6.58 6.42 -9.28
C GLU A 481 5.89 6.88 -10.58
N ARG A 482 4.60 7.18 -10.50
CA ARG A 482 3.82 7.82 -11.56
C ARG A 482 2.92 8.88 -10.94
N LYS A 483 2.39 9.78 -11.77
CA LYS A 483 1.43 10.78 -11.31
C LYS A 483 0.26 10.12 -10.60
N VAL A 484 0.02 10.54 -9.35
CA VAL A 484 -1.12 10.14 -8.55
C VAL A 484 -2.00 11.36 -8.34
N ILE A 485 -3.29 11.21 -8.65
CA ILE A 485 -4.29 12.23 -8.39
C ILE A 485 -5.26 11.68 -7.36
N SER A 486 -5.45 12.39 -6.26
CA SER A 486 -6.46 12.05 -5.25
C SER A 486 -7.86 12.24 -5.83
N ARG A 487 -8.86 11.63 -5.21
CA ARG A 487 -10.26 11.86 -5.58
C ARG A 487 -10.75 13.29 -5.32
N SER A 488 -10.04 14.08 -4.52
CA SER A 488 -10.31 15.52 -4.33
C SER A 488 -9.66 16.41 -5.40
N ALA A 489 -9.18 15.78 -6.47
CA ALA A 489 -8.46 16.39 -7.59
C ALA A 489 -7.14 17.08 -7.16
N ASP A 490 -6.54 16.62 -6.07
CA ASP A 490 -5.20 17.06 -5.68
C ASP A 490 -4.13 16.15 -6.31
N GLU A 491 -3.03 16.74 -6.75
CA GLU A 491 -1.86 15.96 -7.17
C GLU A 491 -1.12 15.48 -5.92
N CYS A 492 -1.09 14.17 -5.70
CA CYS A 492 -0.47 13.61 -4.52
C CYS A 492 1.06 13.73 -4.56
N VAL A 493 1.65 13.77 -3.37
CA VAL A 493 3.09 13.78 -3.11
C VAL A 493 3.48 12.52 -2.33
N VAL A 494 4.77 12.32 -2.07
CA VAL A 494 5.20 11.43 -1.00
C VAL A 494 5.45 12.28 0.24
N ALA A 495 4.79 11.94 1.34
CA ALA A 495 5.01 12.56 2.64
C ALA A 495 5.68 11.58 3.60
N LEU A 496 6.48 12.12 4.51
CA LEU A 496 7.12 11.40 5.60
C LEU A 496 6.24 11.53 6.85
N CYS A 497 5.21 10.68 6.93
CA CYS A 497 4.15 10.75 7.94
C CYS A 497 4.48 9.94 9.19
N ASP A 498 4.04 10.44 10.33
CA ASP A 498 4.02 9.71 11.60
C ASP A 498 3.04 8.53 11.51
N GLN A 499 3.51 7.32 11.82
CA GLN A 499 2.72 6.11 11.70
C GLN A 499 3.11 5.07 12.76
N CYS A 500 2.11 4.37 13.32
CA CYS A 500 2.34 3.13 14.05
C CYS A 500 2.56 1.99 13.07
N TYR A 501 3.55 1.15 13.36
CA TYR A 501 3.86 -0.03 12.56
C TYR A 501 4.14 -1.23 13.45
N LEU A 502 3.75 -2.40 12.94
CA LEU A 502 4.13 -3.68 13.49
C LEU A 502 5.57 -3.97 13.11
N TYR A 503 6.34 -4.35 14.13
CA TYR A 503 7.74 -4.73 14.01
C TYR A 503 7.87 -6.22 14.29
N THR A 504 8.26 -6.97 13.26
CA THR A 504 8.60 -8.40 13.39
C THR A 504 10.09 -8.50 13.64
N HIS A 505 10.49 -8.93 14.84
CA HIS A 505 11.91 -9.15 15.14
C HIS A 505 12.41 -10.32 14.29
N ARG A 506 13.64 -10.24 13.75
CA ARG A 506 14.19 -11.30 12.88
C ARG A 506 14.23 -12.67 13.56
N SER A 507 14.47 -12.71 14.87
CA SER A 507 14.40 -13.95 15.66
C SER A 507 12.99 -14.56 15.71
N CYS A 508 11.92 -13.76 15.57
CA CYS A 508 10.55 -14.26 15.48
C CYS A 508 10.29 -14.89 14.11
N SER A 509 10.83 -14.32 13.02
CA SER A 509 10.79 -14.97 11.70
C SER A 509 11.52 -16.30 11.70
N ASP A 510 12.70 -16.37 12.31
CA ASP A 510 13.49 -17.61 12.43
C ASP A 510 12.77 -18.66 13.30
N GLU A 511 12.13 -18.23 14.40
CA GLU A 511 11.31 -19.10 15.27
C GLU A 511 10.06 -19.60 14.54
N ILE A 512 9.36 -18.75 13.77
CA ILE A 512 8.22 -19.15 12.95
C ILE A 512 8.66 -20.15 11.86
N GLN A 513 9.77 -19.89 11.17
CA GLN A 513 10.31 -20.82 10.18
C GLN A 513 10.65 -22.18 10.83
N THR A 514 11.30 -22.17 11.99
CA THR A 514 11.76 -23.38 12.67
C THR A 514 10.58 -24.18 13.24
N THR A 515 9.68 -23.53 13.99
CA THR A 515 8.59 -24.18 14.73
C THR A 515 7.38 -24.52 13.86
N HIS A 516 7.13 -23.77 12.77
CA HIS A 516 5.91 -23.95 11.95
C HIS A 516 6.16 -24.45 10.53
N LEU A 517 7.34 -24.21 9.93
CA LEU A 517 7.63 -24.62 8.54
C LEU A 517 8.61 -25.81 8.45
N ILE A 518 9.47 -26.03 9.45
CA ILE A 518 10.57 -27.01 9.38
C ILE A 518 10.39 -28.21 10.34
N ASP A 519 9.72 -28.05 11.49
CA ASP A 519 9.60 -29.13 12.49
C ASP A 519 8.83 -30.36 11.95
N ASN A 520 9.52 -31.51 11.94
CA ASN A 520 9.05 -32.79 11.40
C ASN A 520 8.28 -33.64 12.43
N GLU A 521 8.31 -33.31 13.73
CA GLU A 521 7.69 -34.16 14.77
C GLU A 521 6.22 -33.81 15.05
N LYS A 522 5.80 -32.57 14.77
CA LYS A 522 4.39 -32.13 14.76
C LYS A 522 4.17 -31.11 13.65
N PRO A 523 4.21 -31.53 12.38
CA PRO A 523 4.04 -30.59 11.28
C PRO A 523 2.63 -29.98 11.38
N LEU A 524 2.56 -28.68 11.63
CA LEU A 524 1.48 -27.88 11.07
C LEU A 524 1.69 -27.91 9.54
N THR A 525 1.18 -28.99 8.96
CA THR A 525 1.18 -29.42 7.55
C THR A 525 0.45 -28.44 6.61
N CYS A 526 0.66 -27.12 6.73
CA CYS A 526 -0.30 -26.15 6.19
C CYS A 526 -0.06 -25.70 4.74
N ALA A 527 1.10 -25.96 4.16
CA ALA A 527 1.30 -25.76 2.72
C ALA A 527 0.99 -27.08 1.99
N TYR A 528 -0.28 -27.30 1.65
CA TYR A 528 -0.75 -28.45 0.83
C TYR A 528 -0.02 -28.58 -0.53
N ALA A 529 0.84 -27.63 -0.89
CA ALA A 529 1.79 -27.68 -2.01
C ALA A 529 3.10 -26.96 -1.64
N GLU A 530 4.23 -27.47 -2.14
CA GLU A 530 5.58 -26.91 -1.95
C GLU A 530 5.72 -25.45 -2.40
N GLU A 531 5.04 -25.07 -3.49
CA GLU A 531 5.03 -23.68 -3.96
C GLU A 531 4.48 -22.71 -2.91
N THR A 532 3.45 -23.13 -2.17
CA THR A 532 2.87 -22.30 -1.10
C THR A 532 3.88 -22.13 0.04
N ARG A 533 4.61 -23.19 0.41
CA ARG A 533 5.67 -23.16 1.42
C ARG A 533 6.77 -22.17 1.04
N ARG A 534 7.28 -22.27 -0.18
CA ARG A 534 8.32 -21.35 -0.71
C ARG A 534 7.87 -19.89 -0.72
N ASN A 535 6.60 -19.63 -1.02
CA ASN A 535 6.06 -18.28 -0.96
C ASN A 535 6.02 -17.73 0.49
N PHE A 536 5.72 -18.57 1.48
CA PHE A 536 5.82 -18.19 2.89
C PHE A 536 7.27 -17.91 3.30
N GLU A 537 8.21 -18.80 2.96
CA GLU A 537 9.65 -18.62 3.22
C GLU A 537 10.15 -17.29 2.64
N ALA A 538 9.90 -17.05 1.34
CA ALA A 538 10.30 -15.82 0.67
C ALA A 538 9.65 -14.56 1.28
N THR A 539 8.39 -14.66 1.72
CA THR A 539 7.70 -13.54 2.36
C THR A 539 8.26 -13.27 3.76
N LEU A 540 8.56 -14.29 4.56
CA LEU A 540 9.14 -14.14 5.89
C LEU A 540 10.56 -13.56 5.87
N ASP A 541 11.34 -13.88 4.85
CA ASP A 541 12.68 -13.31 4.65
C ASP A 541 12.60 -11.84 4.20
N TRP A 542 11.57 -11.49 3.41
CA TRP A 542 11.38 -10.15 2.88
C TRP A 542 10.67 -9.21 3.84
N ILE A 543 9.69 -9.71 4.62
CA ILE A 543 8.83 -8.88 5.46
C ILE A 543 9.66 -8.17 6.51
N GLN A 544 9.45 -6.86 6.61
CA GLN A 544 10.08 -6.01 7.61
C GLN A 544 8.96 -5.44 8.48
N GLU A 545 9.01 -4.13 8.69
CA GLU A 545 8.00 -3.36 9.39
C GLU A 545 6.74 -3.15 8.52
N HIS A 546 5.57 -3.43 9.08
CA HIS A 546 4.27 -3.23 8.43
C HIS A 546 3.51 -2.08 9.06
N ALA A 547 3.13 -1.08 8.26
CA ALA A 547 2.30 0.03 8.70
C ALA A 547 0.90 -0.47 9.12
N CYS A 548 0.51 -0.24 10.39
CA CYS A 548 -0.74 -0.80 10.94
C CYS A 548 -1.79 0.25 11.33
N SER A 549 -1.52 1.54 11.09
CA SER A 549 -2.41 2.64 11.46
C SER A 549 -2.75 3.59 10.30
N TRP A 550 -4.00 4.02 10.22
CA TRP A 550 -4.52 5.01 9.26
C TRP A 550 -5.29 6.13 9.96
N SER A 551 -5.37 7.31 9.34
CA SER A 551 -6.20 8.42 9.86
C SER A 551 -7.64 8.43 9.29
N TYR A 552 -7.93 7.57 8.31
CA TYR A 552 -9.19 7.56 7.57
C TYR A 552 -9.67 6.14 7.26
N GLY A 553 -10.98 5.94 7.23
CA GLY A 553 -11.63 4.66 6.97
C GLY A 553 -12.58 4.26 8.11
N LEU A 554 -12.98 2.98 8.12
CA LEU A 554 -13.72 2.36 9.21
C LEU A 554 -12.81 1.39 9.99
N GLY A 555 -13.13 1.14 11.25
CA GLY A 555 -12.40 0.18 12.06
C GLY A 555 -12.45 0.50 13.55
N THR A 556 -11.52 -0.11 14.27
CA THR A 556 -11.22 0.11 15.69
C THR A 556 -10.16 1.21 15.81
N ARG A 557 -10.30 2.13 16.75
CA ARG A 557 -9.28 3.16 17.02
C ARG A 557 -8.13 2.60 17.86
N LEU A 558 -6.92 3.09 17.63
CA LEU A 558 -5.77 2.75 18.47
C LEU A 558 -6.05 3.20 19.93
N PRO A 559 -5.93 2.31 20.92
CA PRO A 559 -6.37 2.61 22.29
C PRO A 559 -5.60 3.73 23.01
N TRP A 560 -4.35 3.98 22.62
CA TRP A 560 -3.49 5.02 23.21
C TRP A 560 -3.35 6.26 22.34
N ASP A 561 -3.89 6.23 21.11
CA ASP A 561 -3.83 7.37 20.19
C ASP A 561 -5.03 7.32 19.22
N GLU A 562 -6.18 7.82 19.70
CA GLU A 562 -7.46 7.66 19.03
C GLU A 562 -7.59 8.42 17.71
N GLN A 563 -6.61 9.27 17.35
CA GLN A 563 -6.56 9.90 16.02
C GLN A 563 -6.35 8.87 14.91
N TYR A 564 -5.79 7.70 15.24
CA TYR A 564 -5.50 6.63 14.30
C TYR A 564 -6.49 5.46 14.45
N LEU A 565 -6.88 4.90 13.31
CA LEU A 565 -7.57 3.63 13.17
C LEU A 565 -6.57 2.52 12.90
N ILE A 566 -6.86 1.33 13.44
CA ILE A 566 -6.17 0.10 13.10
C ILE A 566 -6.60 -0.34 11.70
N GLU A 567 -5.64 -0.75 10.90
CA GLU A 567 -5.91 -1.17 9.53
C GLU A 567 -6.38 -2.62 9.41
N SER A 568 -7.12 -2.89 8.33
CA SER A 568 -7.81 -4.14 8.06
C SER A 568 -6.97 -5.42 8.04
N LEU A 569 -5.69 -5.38 7.67
CA LEU A 569 -4.82 -6.58 7.70
C LEU A 569 -4.18 -6.78 9.08
N SER A 570 -4.30 -5.80 9.97
CA SER A 570 -3.69 -5.80 11.31
C SER A 570 -4.70 -6.12 12.42
N ASP A 571 -5.99 -5.77 12.26
CA ASP A 571 -7.07 -6.26 13.13
C ASP A 571 -7.59 -7.65 12.73
N SER A 572 -7.08 -8.21 11.63
CA SER A 572 -7.50 -9.50 11.06
C SER A 572 -6.54 -10.67 11.29
N THR A 573 -5.72 -10.61 12.32
CA THR A 573 -4.65 -11.60 12.55
C THR A 573 -5.10 -12.73 13.47
N ILE A 574 -5.80 -12.40 14.57
CA ILE A 574 -6.18 -13.36 15.63
C ILE A 574 -7.69 -13.48 15.87
N TYR A 575 -8.52 -12.89 15.01
CA TYR A 575 -10.00 -12.92 15.12
C TYR A 575 -10.59 -14.33 15.19
N ASN A 576 -9.82 -15.35 14.78
CA ASN A 576 -10.22 -16.75 14.91
C ASN A 576 -10.47 -17.16 16.38
N ALA A 577 -9.73 -16.56 17.33
CA ALA A 577 -9.98 -16.75 18.75
C ALA A 577 -11.33 -16.14 19.17
N TYR A 578 -11.68 -14.96 18.64
CA TYR A 578 -12.96 -14.33 18.93
C TYR A 578 -14.17 -15.18 18.49
N TYR A 579 -14.06 -15.97 17.42
CA TYR A 579 -15.13 -16.91 17.03
C TYR A 579 -15.52 -17.91 18.14
N THR A 580 -14.58 -18.29 19.02
CA THR A 580 -14.84 -19.29 20.06
C THR A 580 -15.78 -18.76 21.14
N VAL A 581 -15.80 -17.44 21.35
CA VAL A 581 -16.59 -16.76 22.39
C VAL A 581 -17.76 -15.94 21.84
N ALA A 582 -17.75 -15.57 20.55
CA ALA A 582 -18.75 -14.68 19.95
C ALA A 582 -20.22 -15.07 20.23
N HIS A 583 -20.56 -16.36 20.15
CA HIS A 583 -21.93 -16.84 20.48
C HIS A 583 -22.37 -16.46 21.91
N LEU A 584 -21.48 -16.53 22.90
CA LEU A 584 -21.80 -16.22 24.29
C LEU A 584 -21.89 -14.72 24.58
N LEU A 585 -21.24 -13.91 23.75
CA LEU A 585 -21.14 -12.46 23.89
C LEU A 585 -22.18 -11.69 23.06
N GLN A 586 -22.54 -12.18 21.87
CA GLN A 586 -23.41 -11.46 20.92
C GLN A 586 -24.45 -12.31 20.16
N GLU A 587 -24.51 -13.63 20.36
CA GLU A 587 -25.57 -14.53 19.85
C GLU A 587 -26.03 -14.28 18.40
N GLY A 588 -25.08 -14.03 17.49
CA GLY A 588 -25.35 -13.82 16.06
C GLY A 588 -25.90 -12.44 15.68
N SER A 589 -26.04 -11.52 16.63
CA SER A 589 -26.17 -10.08 16.34
C SER A 589 -24.86 -9.60 15.72
N PHE A 590 -24.89 -9.06 14.50
CA PHE A 590 -23.66 -8.68 13.80
C PHE A 590 -22.91 -7.56 14.52
N ASP A 591 -23.63 -6.52 14.93
CA ASP A 591 -23.13 -5.32 15.61
C ASP A 591 -23.06 -5.49 17.13
N GLY A 592 -23.37 -6.66 17.67
CA GLY A 592 -23.33 -6.92 19.11
C GLY A 592 -24.41 -6.18 19.92
N SER A 593 -25.31 -5.44 19.27
CA SER A 593 -26.31 -4.61 19.96
C SER A 593 -27.32 -5.41 20.81
N ALA A 594 -27.54 -6.69 20.47
CA ALA A 594 -28.45 -7.56 21.20
C ALA A 594 -27.84 -8.16 22.49
N GLY A 595 -26.53 -8.07 22.67
CA GLY A 595 -25.80 -8.81 23.69
C GLY A 595 -25.87 -10.33 23.48
N GLY A 596 -25.36 -11.08 24.47
CA GLY A 596 -25.28 -12.54 24.43
C GLY A 596 -25.93 -13.21 25.63
N PRO A 597 -26.07 -14.56 25.60
CA PRO A 597 -26.76 -15.33 26.64
C PRO A 597 -26.13 -15.19 28.03
N LEU A 598 -24.84 -14.84 28.13
CA LEU A 598 -24.19 -14.60 29.43
C LEU A 598 -24.56 -13.25 30.06
N GLY A 599 -25.18 -12.33 29.32
CA GLY A 599 -25.52 -11.00 29.82
C GLY A 599 -24.30 -10.16 30.24
N ILE A 600 -23.14 -10.43 29.63
CA ILE A 600 -21.92 -9.64 29.80
C ILE A 600 -21.99 -8.47 28.82
N ARG A 601 -21.87 -7.24 29.33
CA ARG A 601 -21.82 -6.03 28.50
C ARG A 601 -20.42 -5.81 27.96
N ALA A 602 -20.29 -5.23 26.78
CA ALA A 602 -18.99 -5.01 26.15
C ALA A 602 -18.02 -4.18 27.01
N GLU A 603 -18.54 -3.22 27.77
CA GLU A 603 -17.74 -2.35 28.65
C GLU A 603 -17.17 -3.09 29.87
N GLN A 604 -17.72 -4.25 30.23
CA GLN A 604 -17.22 -5.08 31.33
C GLN A 604 -16.01 -5.94 30.93
N ILE A 605 -15.77 -6.09 29.62
CA ILE A 605 -14.69 -6.93 29.11
C ILE A 605 -13.42 -6.09 28.98
N THR A 606 -12.71 -5.94 30.10
CA THR A 606 -11.43 -5.23 30.17
C THR A 606 -10.29 -6.07 29.60
N ARG A 607 -9.09 -5.48 29.56
CA ARG A 607 -7.88 -6.18 29.13
C ARG A 607 -7.63 -7.44 29.97
N GLU A 608 -7.76 -7.33 31.28
CA GLU A 608 -7.52 -8.42 32.23
C GLU A 608 -8.59 -9.51 32.10
N VAL A 609 -9.82 -9.16 31.71
CA VAL A 609 -10.86 -10.13 31.38
C VAL A 609 -10.49 -10.92 30.13
N TRP A 610 -10.00 -10.25 29.07
CA TRP A 610 -9.51 -10.95 27.88
C TRP A 610 -8.28 -11.81 28.16
N ASP A 611 -7.35 -11.33 29.00
CA ASP A 611 -6.20 -12.10 29.44
C ASP A 611 -6.66 -13.39 30.13
N TYR A 612 -7.62 -13.33 31.06
CA TYR A 612 -8.17 -14.51 31.72
C TYR A 612 -8.83 -15.50 30.73
N VAL A 613 -9.53 -14.99 29.73
CA VAL A 613 -10.24 -15.82 28.73
C VAL A 613 -9.28 -16.58 27.82
N PHE A 614 -8.15 -15.97 27.42
CA PHE A 614 -7.27 -16.53 26.38
C PHE A 614 -5.88 -16.96 26.86
N PHE A 615 -5.40 -16.48 28.01
CA PHE A 615 -4.13 -16.90 28.58
C PHE A 615 -4.36 -17.84 29.75
N LYS A 616 -3.94 -19.09 29.59
CA LYS A 616 -4.17 -20.19 30.53
C LYS A 616 -3.74 -19.88 31.97
N ASP A 617 -2.63 -19.15 32.12
CA ASP A 617 -2.03 -18.85 33.42
C ASP A 617 -2.39 -17.44 33.94
N ALA A 618 -3.32 -16.73 33.28
CA ALA A 618 -3.74 -15.41 33.72
C ALA A 618 -4.60 -15.50 35.00
N PRO A 619 -4.38 -14.59 35.97
CA PRO A 619 -5.15 -14.58 37.21
C PRO A 619 -6.59 -14.12 36.95
N PHE A 620 -7.52 -14.53 37.83
CA PHE A 620 -8.89 -14.04 37.78
C PHE A 620 -8.91 -12.50 37.95
N PRO A 621 -9.57 -11.76 37.06
CA PRO A 621 -9.52 -10.30 37.04
C PRO A 621 -10.46 -9.69 38.09
N LYS A 622 -10.19 -8.45 38.49
CA LYS A 622 -11.13 -7.67 39.29
C LYS A 622 -12.27 -7.17 38.39
N THR A 623 -13.39 -7.89 38.37
CA THR A 623 -14.55 -7.59 37.53
C THR A 623 -15.88 -7.84 38.27
N ASP A 624 -16.96 -7.25 37.79
CA ASP A 624 -18.34 -7.52 38.23
C ASP A 624 -18.98 -8.71 37.50
N ILE A 625 -18.25 -9.34 36.56
CA ILE A 625 -18.64 -10.60 35.90
C ILE A 625 -18.41 -11.76 36.88
N SER A 626 -19.44 -12.59 37.08
CA SER A 626 -19.34 -13.78 37.93
C SER A 626 -18.35 -14.80 37.36
N MET A 627 -17.62 -15.48 38.24
CA MET A 627 -16.66 -16.55 37.92
C MET A 627 -17.21 -17.57 36.91
N ASP A 628 -18.43 -18.07 37.14
CA ASP A 628 -19.06 -19.09 36.29
C ASP A 628 -19.16 -18.63 34.83
N LYS A 629 -19.58 -17.39 34.61
CA LYS A 629 -19.69 -16.80 33.26
C LYS A 629 -18.34 -16.60 32.58
N LEU A 630 -17.28 -16.27 33.32
CA LEU A 630 -15.93 -16.18 32.74
C LEU A 630 -15.36 -17.57 32.44
N ASN A 631 -15.66 -18.56 33.27
CA ASN A 631 -15.27 -19.94 33.00
C ASN A 631 -15.98 -20.50 31.76
N ASP A 632 -17.22 -20.10 31.50
CA ASP A 632 -17.92 -20.44 30.24
C ASP A 632 -17.26 -19.79 29.00
N LEU A 633 -16.58 -18.65 29.17
CA LEU A 633 -15.80 -18.01 28.11
C LEU A 633 -14.39 -18.61 27.95
N PHE A 634 -13.87 -19.27 29.00
CA PHE A 634 -12.52 -19.82 29.01
C PHE A 634 -12.36 -20.86 27.89
N ALA A 635 -11.48 -20.58 26.94
CA ALA A 635 -11.31 -21.40 25.75
C ALA A 635 -10.09 -22.34 25.91
N GLU A 636 -10.32 -23.64 26.17
CA GLU A 636 -9.29 -24.70 26.13
C GLU A 636 -9.03 -25.30 24.73
#